data_AF-A0A7C9MNM9-F1
#
_entry.id   AF-A0A7C9MNM9-F1
#
_cell.length_a   1.000
_cell.length_b   1.000
_cell.length_c   1.000
_cell.angle_alpha   90.00
_cell.angle_beta   90.00
_cell.angle_gamma   90.00
#
_symmetry.space_group_name_H-M   'P 1'
#
loop_
_entity.id
_entity.type
_entity.pdbx_description
1 polymer ?
#
loop_
_entity_poly.entity_id
_entity_poly.type
_entity_poly.pdbx_seq_one_letter_code
_entity_poly.pdbx_strand_id
1 'polypeptide(L)'
;MEFPVWQLSTFGGGFWIILIAVLHVFVAHFAVGGGLFLVLTEAKARRLGSKPLLAYLHRHTRFFMLLTMVFGGLSGVGIWLTISLLSPQATLFLVRTFAWGWATEWTFFAGEIAALLVYYYGFDRLDARRHMLVGWLYFAFAFLSLFVVNGIVGFMLTPGEWPVSQDFWDGLFNPTFWPGVVLRTVLGLLLAGLFGFATALGIPDEEARETMLRTSCRWAVAAAPLLLLSGWWYVGALPEPVRAFFLRRGSEIAAYRAAWPALLLAVAAGSMALSLRLPLGLRRVLAGLLLLAGLGLVGAFETMREAARKPWLIPGLVWATDIRPSQAAPYEAPLLPRAAWAKIKEITPENRLAAGAELFTLQCLGCHSVGGPVKDIRNYTSQIGAEGVEAYLTGQGKLFTQMPPFLGSPDERAALAAYVAQGINGRYAPKAKPVEVNPVEVAIPPFDLENASHLLLAVGELGVVAMAGCDGSFSLAAPGNGLKAVLVKRDVLPEVVTQGATVRYAAPDGAKNPAAHLPFWKYAKTLVGKTLAGNTSVTGLTPDGIMTPAGKVFTAAGIPVSPYADDGTVNPYPVFTVTAADAAGAPLAATKAVAAVSTEMGCKTCHGGSWGEAEATGVAKPTAEAILAVHDKRNGTKLAQTAALGEPVACFGCHTDAGPNAAGLPGRPELLTLSAAVHGFHASYMTGQGAEACNRCHPTAPNGVTQAQRDNHAAAGIGCPRCHGFMEDHALSLLAHEKAAGKAAAVRLMTPLAPRSVATVAAVHPRAAWTQLPDCLTCHKDFARPAKDASAFNTWTKDAAGLYRNRTEATGNIPCAACHGSPHATFVAVNDYGLNVNNLAPMQYMGAPGVIASGKRCDVCHTVEMDGDSHHPNMVK
;
A
#
# COMPACT_ATOMS: atom_id res chain seq x y z
N MET A 1 -13.07 -10.25 -24.16
CA MET A 1 -14.22 -10.11 -23.23
C MET A 1 -15.43 -10.45 -24.09
N GLU A 2 -15.82 -11.73 -24.08
CA GLU A 2 -16.76 -12.27 -25.08
C GLU A 2 -18.22 -12.19 -24.62
N PHE A 3 -18.44 -11.97 -23.33
CA PHE A 3 -19.77 -11.98 -22.72
C PHE A 3 -20.22 -10.57 -22.31
N PRO A 4 -21.53 -10.30 -22.36
CA PRO A 4 -22.09 -9.06 -21.82
C PRO A 4 -21.95 -9.03 -20.30
N VAL A 5 -21.82 -7.83 -19.73
CA VAL A 5 -21.75 -7.64 -18.28
C VAL A 5 -23.14 -7.34 -17.74
N TRP A 6 -23.58 -8.10 -16.72
CA TRP A 6 -24.82 -7.80 -16.01
C TRP A 6 -24.63 -6.56 -15.10
N GLN A 7 -25.23 -5.43 -15.47
CA GLN A 7 -25.05 -4.17 -14.77
C GLN A 7 -25.84 -4.12 -13.46
N LEU A 8 -25.15 -4.34 -12.33
CA LEU A 8 -25.70 -4.29 -10.98
C LEU A 8 -24.94 -3.27 -10.11
N SER A 9 -24.91 -2.01 -10.52
CA SER A 9 -24.09 -0.96 -9.87
C SER A 9 -24.30 -0.89 -8.35
N THR A 10 -25.53 -0.90 -7.86
CA THR A 10 -25.82 -0.75 -6.43
C THR A 10 -25.41 -1.97 -5.61
N PHE A 11 -25.65 -3.20 -6.06
CA PHE A 11 -25.35 -4.38 -5.22
C PHE A 11 -24.00 -5.03 -5.56
N GLY A 12 -23.47 -4.79 -6.75
CA GLY A 12 -22.29 -5.47 -7.29
C GLY A 12 -22.51 -6.97 -7.50
N GLY A 13 -21.55 -7.64 -8.17
CA GLY A 13 -21.62 -9.10 -8.36
C GLY A 13 -21.46 -9.89 -7.06
N GLY A 14 -20.57 -9.45 -6.17
CA GLY A 14 -20.25 -10.17 -4.93
C GLY A 14 -21.43 -10.35 -3.96
N PHE A 15 -22.37 -9.40 -3.90
CA PHE A 15 -23.52 -9.48 -3.00
C PHE A 15 -24.45 -10.66 -3.32
N TRP A 16 -24.82 -10.82 -4.59
CA TRP A 16 -25.74 -11.87 -5.02
C TRP A 16 -25.17 -13.26 -4.84
N ILE A 17 -23.86 -13.42 -5.09
CA ILE A 17 -23.14 -14.66 -4.81
C ILE A 17 -23.21 -14.98 -3.31
N ILE A 18 -22.90 -14.03 -2.43
CA ILE A 18 -22.95 -14.25 -0.98
C ILE A 18 -24.37 -14.65 -0.55
N LEU A 19 -25.39 -13.90 -0.97
CA LEU A 19 -26.77 -14.15 -0.54
C LEU A 19 -27.26 -15.54 -0.96
N ILE A 20 -27.14 -15.88 -2.24
CA ILE A 20 -27.71 -17.11 -2.79
C ILE A 20 -26.87 -18.32 -2.39
N ALA A 21 -25.53 -18.22 -2.48
CA ALA A 21 -24.65 -19.33 -2.14
C ALA A 21 -24.73 -19.69 -0.66
N VAL A 22 -24.71 -18.71 0.27
CA VAL A 22 -24.76 -19.01 1.71
C VAL A 22 -26.08 -19.68 2.09
N LEU A 23 -27.20 -19.19 1.58
CA LEU A 23 -28.52 -19.78 1.85
C LEU A 23 -28.64 -21.19 1.28
N HIS A 24 -28.23 -21.40 0.03
CA HIS A 24 -28.27 -22.71 -0.59
C HIS A 24 -27.34 -23.69 0.14
N VAL A 25 -26.09 -23.30 0.40
CA VAL A 25 -25.08 -24.14 1.09
C VAL A 25 -25.56 -24.52 2.48
N PHE A 26 -26.17 -23.60 3.23
CA PHE A 26 -26.74 -23.89 4.56
C PHE A 26 -27.79 -25.01 4.49
N VAL A 27 -28.68 -24.98 3.49
CA VAL A 27 -29.70 -26.01 3.31
C VAL A 27 -29.14 -27.30 2.69
N ALA A 28 -28.22 -27.21 1.74
CA ALA A 28 -27.57 -28.37 1.12
C ALA A 28 -26.74 -29.18 2.13
N HIS A 29 -26.00 -28.50 3.02
CA HIS A 29 -25.26 -29.19 4.10
C HIS A 29 -26.22 -29.84 5.11
N PHE A 30 -27.35 -29.19 5.40
CA PHE A 30 -28.41 -29.82 6.18
C PHE A 30 -29.03 -31.03 5.46
N ALA A 31 -29.16 -31.03 4.13
CA ALA A 31 -29.62 -32.20 3.39
C ALA A 31 -28.73 -33.42 3.62
N VAL A 32 -27.40 -33.25 3.55
CA VAL A 32 -26.43 -34.33 3.80
C VAL A 32 -26.48 -34.82 5.26
N GLY A 33 -26.30 -33.91 6.23
CA GLY A 33 -26.29 -34.29 7.64
C GLY A 33 -27.66 -34.76 8.14
N GLY A 34 -28.72 -34.12 7.66
CA GLY A 34 -30.10 -34.44 7.99
C GLY A 34 -30.55 -35.78 7.41
N GLY A 35 -30.03 -36.19 6.25
CA GLY A 35 -30.22 -37.54 5.73
C GLY A 35 -29.74 -38.62 6.68
N LEU A 36 -28.52 -38.46 7.21
CA LEU A 36 -27.99 -39.37 8.23
C LEU A 36 -28.82 -39.27 9.53
N PHE A 37 -29.25 -38.07 9.90
CA PHE A 37 -30.08 -37.84 11.07
C PHE A 37 -31.44 -38.56 10.97
N LEU A 38 -32.08 -38.58 9.80
CA LEU A 38 -33.35 -39.28 9.57
C LEU A 38 -33.21 -40.77 9.87
N VAL A 39 -32.29 -41.44 9.18
CA VAL A 39 -32.13 -42.90 9.26
C VAL A 39 -31.65 -43.34 10.65
N LEU A 40 -30.78 -42.56 11.32
CA LEU A 40 -30.33 -42.87 12.68
C LEU A 40 -31.41 -42.57 13.72
N THR A 41 -32.24 -41.54 13.52
CA THR A 41 -33.38 -41.26 14.40
C THR A 41 -34.44 -42.35 14.28
N GLU A 42 -34.67 -42.88 13.08
CA GLU A 42 -35.55 -44.03 12.88
C GLU A 42 -35.03 -45.28 13.58
N ALA A 43 -33.75 -45.62 13.38
CA ALA A 43 -33.12 -46.75 14.05
C ALA A 43 -33.26 -46.63 15.58
N LYS A 44 -33.09 -45.43 16.12
CA LYS A 44 -33.29 -45.14 17.54
C LYS A 44 -34.75 -45.29 17.96
N ALA A 45 -35.69 -44.71 17.24
CA ALA A 45 -37.12 -44.77 17.55
C ALA A 45 -37.63 -46.22 17.56
N ARG A 46 -37.18 -47.03 16.59
CA ARG A 46 -37.50 -48.46 16.51
C ARG A 46 -36.84 -49.27 17.62
N ARG A 47 -35.56 -49.02 17.94
CA ARG A 47 -34.87 -49.67 19.07
C ARG A 47 -35.55 -49.39 20.41
N LEU A 48 -36.06 -48.18 20.60
CA LEU A 48 -36.78 -47.76 21.80
C LEU A 48 -38.27 -48.13 21.78
N GLY A 49 -38.81 -48.66 20.68
CA GLY A 49 -40.25 -48.91 20.53
C GLY A 49 -41.12 -47.66 20.65
N SER A 50 -40.58 -46.46 20.39
CA SER A 50 -41.23 -45.19 20.70
C SER A 50 -42.11 -44.69 19.55
N LYS A 51 -43.44 -44.82 19.70
CA LYS A 51 -44.42 -44.25 18.77
C LYS A 51 -44.32 -42.71 18.64
N PRO A 52 -44.13 -41.93 19.74
CA PRO A 52 -43.95 -40.49 19.62
C PRO A 52 -42.73 -40.09 18.77
N LEU A 53 -41.63 -40.83 18.86
CA LEU A 53 -40.44 -40.57 18.03
C LEU A 53 -40.64 -40.91 16.55
N LEU A 54 -41.40 -41.97 16.24
CA LEU A 54 -41.76 -42.28 14.85
C LEU A 54 -42.71 -41.22 14.27
N ALA A 55 -43.69 -40.75 15.04
CA ALA A 55 -44.58 -39.66 14.63
C ALA A 55 -43.81 -38.34 14.41
N TYR A 56 -42.87 -38.03 15.32
CA TYR A 56 -41.93 -36.93 15.15
C TYR A 56 -41.14 -37.06 13.86
N LEU A 57 -40.55 -38.24 13.62
CA LEU A 57 -39.73 -38.51 12.45
C LEU A 57 -40.53 -38.27 11.17
N HIS A 58 -41.75 -38.80 11.05
CA HIS A 58 -42.59 -38.57 9.86
C HIS A 58 -42.85 -37.07 9.63
N ARG A 59 -43.14 -36.31 10.69
CA ARG A 59 -43.31 -34.84 10.60
C ARG A 59 -42.01 -34.12 10.25
N HIS A 60 -40.88 -34.55 10.82
CA HIS A 60 -39.56 -34.01 10.52
C HIS A 60 -39.18 -34.29 9.07
N THR A 61 -39.46 -35.49 8.54
CA THR A 61 -39.26 -35.84 7.13
C THR A 61 -40.05 -34.92 6.20
N ARG A 62 -41.30 -34.56 6.54
CA ARG A 62 -42.07 -33.59 5.76
C ARG A 62 -41.39 -32.22 5.73
N PHE A 63 -40.97 -31.72 6.90
CA PHE A 63 -40.23 -30.45 7.02
C PHE A 63 -38.93 -30.51 6.21
N PHE A 64 -38.17 -31.58 6.39
CA PHE A 64 -36.91 -31.84 5.71
C PHE A 64 -37.10 -31.82 4.20
N MET A 65 -38.07 -32.59 3.67
CA MET A 65 -38.42 -32.60 2.25
C MET A 65 -38.78 -31.21 1.72
N LEU A 66 -39.63 -30.45 2.40
CA LEU A 66 -39.98 -29.10 1.93
C LEU A 66 -38.78 -28.16 1.91
N LEU A 67 -37.90 -28.24 2.90
CA LEU A 67 -36.73 -27.36 2.98
C LEU A 67 -35.61 -27.80 2.00
N THR A 68 -35.22 -29.06 1.99
CA THR A 68 -34.06 -29.55 1.24
C THR A 68 -34.40 -29.81 -0.23
N MET A 69 -35.53 -30.43 -0.53
CA MET A 69 -35.92 -30.70 -1.91
C MET A 69 -36.47 -29.45 -2.60
N VAL A 70 -37.45 -28.77 -2.01
CA VAL A 70 -38.11 -27.63 -2.68
C VAL A 70 -37.26 -26.38 -2.61
N PHE A 71 -36.95 -25.88 -1.41
CA PHE A 71 -36.13 -24.67 -1.28
C PHE A 71 -34.67 -24.93 -1.69
N GLY A 72 -34.08 -26.06 -1.31
CA GLY A 72 -32.72 -26.44 -1.73
C GLY A 72 -32.61 -26.62 -3.25
N GLY A 73 -33.56 -27.31 -3.89
CA GLY A 73 -33.59 -27.45 -5.34
C GLY A 73 -33.74 -26.12 -6.08
N LEU A 74 -34.69 -25.27 -5.67
CA LEU A 74 -34.89 -23.94 -6.28
C LEU A 74 -33.68 -23.01 -6.08
N SER A 75 -33.09 -22.99 -4.89
CA SER A 75 -31.89 -22.20 -4.62
C SER A 75 -30.67 -22.71 -5.37
N GLY A 76 -30.58 -24.02 -5.65
CA GLY A 76 -29.52 -24.61 -6.49
C GLY A 76 -29.61 -24.15 -7.95
N VAL A 77 -30.82 -24.14 -8.53
CA VAL A 77 -31.07 -23.53 -9.85
C VAL A 77 -30.73 -22.03 -9.81
N GLY A 78 -31.06 -21.35 -8.71
CA GLY A 78 -30.71 -19.95 -8.49
C GLY A 78 -29.20 -19.68 -8.54
N ILE A 79 -28.36 -20.57 -7.99
CA ILE A 79 -26.90 -20.47 -8.13
C ILE A 79 -26.49 -20.54 -9.59
N TRP A 80 -26.97 -21.53 -10.34
CA TRP A 80 -26.63 -21.70 -11.76
C TRP A 80 -26.94 -20.47 -12.60
N LEU A 81 -28.12 -19.88 -12.40
CA LEU A 81 -28.49 -18.63 -13.08
C LEU A 81 -27.53 -17.49 -12.69
N THR A 82 -27.23 -17.36 -11.41
CA THR A 82 -26.40 -16.27 -10.88
C THR A 82 -24.96 -16.35 -11.37
N ILE A 83 -24.32 -17.52 -11.30
CA ILE A 83 -22.92 -17.67 -11.75
C ILE A 83 -22.79 -17.54 -13.26
N SER A 84 -23.81 -17.96 -14.03
CA SER A 84 -23.81 -17.83 -15.49
C SER A 84 -23.90 -16.36 -15.94
N LEU A 85 -24.55 -15.50 -15.15
CA LEU A 85 -24.67 -14.07 -15.44
C LEU A 85 -23.50 -13.24 -14.90
N LEU A 86 -22.97 -13.59 -13.73
CA LEU A 86 -21.91 -12.82 -13.07
C LEU A 86 -20.50 -13.26 -13.47
N SER A 87 -20.32 -14.52 -13.84
CA SER A 87 -19.01 -15.09 -14.21
C SER A 87 -19.16 -16.16 -15.29
N PRO A 88 -19.71 -15.81 -16.48
CA PRO A 88 -19.92 -16.75 -17.57
C PRO A 88 -18.65 -17.47 -18.02
N GLN A 89 -17.50 -16.79 -18.02
CA GLN A 89 -16.22 -17.37 -18.45
C GLN A 89 -15.73 -18.44 -17.47
N ALA A 90 -15.79 -18.18 -16.17
CA ALA A 90 -15.47 -19.17 -15.15
C ALA A 90 -16.49 -20.34 -15.16
N THR A 91 -17.78 -20.05 -15.31
CA THR A 91 -18.84 -21.07 -15.37
C THR A 91 -18.65 -21.99 -16.58
N LEU A 92 -18.44 -21.43 -17.76
CA LEU A 92 -18.16 -22.19 -18.98
C LEU A 92 -16.89 -23.04 -18.85
N PHE A 93 -15.86 -22.50 -18.19
CA PHE A 93 -14.64 -23.24 -17.92
C PHE A 93 -14.91 -24.48 -17.06
N LEU A 94 -15.59 -24.31 -15.92
CA LEU A 94 -15.93 -25.43 -15.03
C LEU A 94 -16.82 -26.47 -15.70
N VAL A 95 -17.77 -26.05 -16.54
CA VAL A 95 -18.64 -26.97 -17.28
C VAL A 95 -17.83 -27.79 -18.30
N ARG A 96 -16.90 -27.17 -19.02
CA ARG A 96 -16.05 -27.89 -19.98
C ARG A 96 -15.09 -28.86 -19.31
N THR A 97 -14.51 -28.46 -18.17
CA THR A 97 -13.57 -29.30 -17.42
C THR A 97 -14.26 -30.45 -16.70
N PHE A 98 -15.43 -30.22 -16.12
CA PHE A 98 -16.11 -31.17 -15.23
C PHE A 98 -17.50 -31.59 -15.71
N ALA A 99 -17.75 -31.63 -17.03
CA ALA A 99 -19.05 -32.01 -17.59
C ALA A 99 -19.60 -33.32 -16.98
N TRP A 100 -18.75 -34.35 -16.90
CA TRP A 100 -19.11 -35.64 -16.30
C TRP A 100 -19.21 -35.59 -14.76
N GLY A 101 -18.48 -34.70 -14.10
CA GLY A 101 -18.64 -34.44 -12.67
C GLY A 101 -20.02 -33.87 -12.36
N TRP A 102 -20.44 -32.84 -13.10
CA TRP A 102 -21.78 -32.26 -12.97
C TRP A 102 -22.89 -33.26 -13.27
N ALA A 103 -22.78 -34.02 -14.36
CA ALA A 103 -23.77 -35.05 -14.70
C ALA A 103 -23.89 -36.14 -13.61
N THR A 104 -22.76 -36.52 -13.01
CA THR A 104 -22.72 -37.48 -11.90
C THR A 104 -23.43 -36.92 -10.67
N GLU A 105 -23.15 -35.66 -10.31
CA GLU A 105 -23.81 -34.99 -9.18
C GLU A 105 -25.32 -34.86 -9.38
N TRP A 106 -25.79 -34.51 -10.58
CA TRP A 106 -27.22 -34.44 -10.90
C TRP A 106 -27.91 -35.80 -10.82
N THR A 107 -27.19 -36.87 -11.17
CA THR A 107 -27.71 -38.24 -11.04
C THR A 107 -27.88 -38.61 -9.57
N PHE A 108 -26.91 -38.29 -8.72
CA PHE A 108 -27.04 -38.48 -7.28
C PHE A 108 -28.15 -37.61 -6.69
N PHE A 109 -28.29 -36.36 -7.11
CA PHE A 109 -29.38 -35.48 -6.69
C PHE A 109 -30.77 -36.03 -7.09
N ALA A 110 -30.93 -36.58 -8.30
CA ALA A 110 -32.17 -37.24 -8.71
C ALA A 110 -32.46 -38.48 -7.84
N GLY A 111 -31.44 -39.29 -7.55
CA GLY A 111 -31.54 -40.43 -6.64
C GLY A 111 -31.91 -40.02 -5.21
N GLU A 112 -31.34 -38.92 -4.72
CA GLU A 112 -31.66 -38.30 -3.45
C GLU A 112 -33.15 -37.92 -3.37
N ILE A 113 -33.67 -37.20 -4.37
CA ILE A 113 -35.09 -36.81 -4.43
C ILE A 113 -36.00 -38.05 -4.45
N ALA A 114 -35.70 -39.02 -5.31
CA ALA A 114 -36.50 -40.23 -5.42
C ALA A 114 -36.53 -41.01 -4.09
N ALA A 115 -35.37 -41.19 -3.46
CA ALA A 115 -35.28 -41.85 -2.16
C ALA A 115 -36.05 -41.09 -1.08
N LEU A 116 -35.97 -39.75 -1.06
CA LEU A 116 -36.69 -38.94 -0.07
C LEU A 116 -38.21 -39.03 -0.21
N LEU A 117 -38.72 -39.00 -1.45
CA LEU A 117 -40.15 -39.14 -1.73
C LEU A 117 -40.65 -40.52 -1.33
N VAL A 118 -39.91 -41.58 -1.67
CA VAL A 118 -40.24 -42.96 -1.27
C VAL A 118 -40.17 -43.12 0.24
N TYR A 119 -39.18 -42.52 0.91
CA TYR A 119 -39.06 -42.53 2.36
C TYR A 119 -40.27 -41.84 3.02
N TYR A 120 -40.65 -40.64 2.54
CA TYR A 120 -41.78 -39.92 3.10
C TYR A 120 -43.13 -40.61 2.87
N TYR A 121 -43.48 -40.93 1.62
CA TYR A 121 -44.77 -41.54 1.29
C TYR A 121 -44.85 -43.03 1.63
N GLY A 122 -43.70 -43.67 1.82
CA GLY A 122 -43.57 -45.07 2.23
C GLY A 122 -43.65 -45.29 3.74
N PHE A 123 -43.74 -44.24 4.55
CA PHE A 123 -43.61 -44.31 6.01
C PHE A 123 -44.54 -45.34 6.67
N ASP A 124 -45.79 -45.39 6.22
CA ASP A 124 -46.81 -46.33 6.72
C ASP A 124 -47.05 -47.53 5.77
N ARG A 125 -46.34 -47.58 4.62
CA ARG A 125 -46.54 -48.60 3.56
C ARG A 125 -45.42 -49.62 3.46
N LEU A 126 -44.20 -49.24 3.84
CA LEU A 126 -43.02 -50.09 3.79
C LEU A 126 -42.77 -50.76 5.14
N ASP A 127 -42.25 -51.98 5.12
CA ASP A 127 -41.71 -52.58 6.33
C ASP A 127 -40.45 -51.84 6.81
N ALA A 128 -40.13 -51.99 8.09
CA ALA A 128 -39.05 -51.26 8.74
C ALA A 128 -37.68 -51.43 8.06
N ARG A 129 -37.37 -52.62 7.52
CA ARG A 129 -36.05 -52.88 6.90
C ARG A 129 -35.95 -52.14 5.57
N ARG A 130 -37.00 -52.22 4.74
CA ARG A 130 -37.05 -51.50 3.47
C ARG A 130 -37.07 -49.99 3.66
N HIS A 131 -37.86 -49.49 4.61
CA HIS A 131 -37.91 -48.05 4.91
C HIS A 131 -36.53 -47.50 5.36
N MET A 132 -35.85 -48.22 6.26
CA MET A 132 -34.49 -47.90 6.69
C MET A 132 -33.47 -47.96 5.53
N LEU A 133 -33.58 -48.94 4.63
CA LEU A 133 -32.73 -49.04 3.44
C LEU A 133 -32.88 -47.81 2.55
N VAL A 134 -34.11 -47.36 2.30
CA VAL A 134 -34.37 -46.13 1.52
C VAL A 134 -33.75 -44.91 2.21
N GLY A 135 -33.84 -44.81 3.54
CA GLY A 135 -33.17 -43.76 4.32
C GLY A 135 -31.64 -43.77 4.16
N TRP A 136 -31.01 -44.95 4.14
CA TRP A 136 -29.58 -45.08 3.88
C TRP A 136 -29.20 -44.73 2.44
N LEU A 137 -30.03 -45.09 1.47
CA LEU A 137 -29.85 -44.71 0.06
C LEU A 137 -29.92 -43.19 -0.10
N TYR A 138 -30.88 -42.53 0.56
CA TYR A 138 -30.94 -41.06 0.59
C TYR A 138 -29.62 -40.47 1.08
N PHE A 139 -29.14 -40.90 2.25
CA PHE A 139 -27.88 -40.39 2.81
C PHE A 139 -26.69 -40.64 1.88
N ALA A 140 -26.61 -41.83 1.28
CA ALA A 140 -25.54 -42.17 0.35
C ALA A 140 -25.55 -41.23 -0.88
N PHE A 141 -26.71 -41.00 -1.49
CA PHE A 141 -26.83 -40.09 -2.62
C PHE A 141 -26.51 -38.64 -2.24
N ALA A 142 -27.05 -38.13 -1.13
CA ALA A 142 -26.75 -36.77 -0.67
C ALA A 142 -25.25 -36.58 -0.37
N PHE A 143 -24.61 -37.57 0.27
CA PHE A 143 -23.17 -37.54 0.53
C PHE A 143 -22.34 -37.60 -0.76
N LEU A 144 -22.73 -38.43 -1.74
CA LEU A 144 -22.04 -38.52 -3.02
C LEU A 144 -22.21 -37.25 -3.87
N SER A 145 -23.36 -36.58 -3.81
CA SER A 145 -23.53 -35.24 -4.38
C SER A 145 -22.54 -34.25 -3.78
N LEU A 146 -22.44 -34.20 -2.43
CA LEU A 146 -21.45 -33.38 -1.73
C LEU A 146 -20.01 -33.72 -2.13
N PHE A 147 -19.69 -35.01 -2.22
CA PHE A 147 -18.36 -35.50 -2.57
C PHE A 147 -17.91 -34.98 -3.95
N VAL A 148 -18.78 -35.08 -4.96
CA VAL A 148 -18.46 -34.65 -6.33
C VAL A 148 -18.41 -33.12 -6.43
N VAL A 149 -19.43 -32.40 -5.96
CA VAL A 149 -19.48 -30.93 -6.07
C VAL A 149 -18.33 -30.27 -5.27
N ASN A 150 -17.92 -30.87 -4.15
CA ASN A 150 -16.78 -30.41 -3.37
C ASN A 150 -15.49 -30.39 -4.20
N GLY A 151 -15.26 -31.38 -5.06
CA GLY A 151 -14.09 -31.38 -5.94
C GLY A 151 -14.10 -30.23 -6.94
N ILE A 152 -15.22 -30.02 -7.61
CA ILE A 152 -15.38 -28.93 -8.59
C ILE A 152 -15.23 -27.56 -7.91
N VAL A 153 -15.81 -27.39 -6.73
CA VAL A 153 -15.76 -26.12 -5.98
C VAL A 153 -14.40 -25.92 -5.30
N GLY A 154 -13.73 -26.98 -4.88
CA GLY A 154 -12.36 -26.99 -4.35
C GLY A 154 -11.33 -26.61 -5.41
N PHE A 155 -11.55 -27.04 -6.66
CA PHE A 155 -10.72 -26.68 -7.81
C PHE A 155 -10.63 -25.17 -8.02
N MET A 156 -11.72 -24.44 -7.77
CA MET A 156 -11.73 -22.96 -7.83
C MET A 156 -10.85 -22.27 -6.78
N LEU A 157 -10.37 -22.99 -5.76
CA LEU A 157 -9.47 -22.48 -4.73
C LEU A 157 -8.06 -23.04 -4.89
N THR A 158 -7.96 -24.32 -5.24
CA THR A 158 -6.69 -25.01 -5.46
C THR A 158 -6.82 -25.87 -6.71
N PRO A 159 -6.43 -25.40 -7.90
CA PRO A 159 -6.45 -26.23 -9.12
C PRO A 159 -5.45 -27.41 -9.08
N GLY A 160 -4.45 -27.36 -8.21
CA GLY A 160 -3.42 -28.41 -8.11
C GLY A 160 -2.59 -28.51 -9.39
N GLU A 161 -2.28 -29.74 -9.82
CA GLU A 161 -1.49 -30.06 -11.01
C GLU A 161 -2.29 -29.94 -12.32
N TRP A 162 -3.62 -29.79 -12.23
CA TRP A 162 -4.50 -29.74 -13.39
C TRP A 162 -4.09 -28.73 -14.48
N PRO A 163 -3.58 -27.51 -14.18
CA PRO A 163 -3.16 -26.58 -15.23
C PRO A 163 -2.05 -27.14 -16.15
N VAL A 164 -1.31 -28.15 -15.69
CA VAL A 164 -0.27 -28.84 -16.45
C VAL A 164 -0.81 -30.14 -17.05
N SER A 165 -1.46 -30.99 -16.25
CA SER A 165 -1.88 -32.32 -16.71
C SER A 165 -3.14 -32.29 -17.59
N GLN A 166 -4.02 -31.32 -17.36
CA GLN A 166 -5.38 -31.26 -17.88
C GLN A 166 -6.23 -32.52 -17.60
N ASP A 167 -5.77 -33.39 -16.68
CA ASP A 167 -6.45 -34.63 -16.33
C ASP A 167 -7.65 -34.36 -15.43
N PHE A 168 -8.76 -35.04 -15.68
CA PHE A 168 -10.01 -34.84 -14.93
C PHE A 168 -9.85 -35.10 -13.42
N TRP A 169 -9.11 -36.15 -13.05
CA TRP A 169 -8.96 -36.58 -11.66
C TRP A 169 -8.02 -35.68 -10.87
N ASP A 170 -6.96 -35.17 -11.50
CA ASP A 170 -6.08 -34.18 -10.87
C ASP A 170 -6.83 -32.89 -10.49
N GLY A 171 -7.80 -32.50 -11.32
CA GLY A 171 -8.68 -31.36 -11.03
C GLY A 171 -9.70 -31.66 -9.94
N LEU A 172 -10.34 -32.84 -10.00
CA LEU A 172 -11.38 -33.24 -9.05
C LEU A 172 -10.79 -33.49 -7.65
N PHE A 173 -9.71 -34.25 -7.56
CA PHE A 173 -9.00 -34.60 -6.32
C PHE A 173 -7.87 -33.61 -6.01
N ASN A 174 -8.20 -32.33 -6.13
CA ASN A 174 -7.27 -31.25 -5.85
C ASN A 174 -6.85 -31.17 -4.37
N PRO A 175 -5.82 -30.37 -4.01
CA PRO A 175 -5.26 -30.35 -2.66
C PRO A 175 -6.25 -30.11 -1.52
N THR A 176 -7.33 -29.33 -1.75
CA THR A 176 -8.35 -29.07 -0.74
C THR A 176 -9.55 -30.02 -0.78
N PHE A 177 -9.53 -31.04 -1.65
CA PHE A 177 -10.60 -32.02 -1.81
C PHE A 177 -10.93 -32.71 -0.49
N TRP A 178 -9.99 -33.51 0.04
CA TRP A 178 -10.22 -34.33 1.25
C TRP A 178 -10.50 -33.50 2.51
N PRO A 179 -9.72 -32.45 2.82
CA PRO A 179 -10.07 -31.56 3.93
C PRO A 179 -11.45 -30.93 3.75
N GLY A 180 -11.82 -30.58 2.52
CA GLY A 180 -13.12 -30.00 2.17
C GLY A 180 -14.28 -30.95 2.39
N VAL A 181 -14.17 -32.22 1.94
CA VAL A 181 -15.21 -33.24 2.16
C VAL A 181 -15.45 -33.43 3.65
N VAL A 182 -14.38 -33.60 4.44
CA VAL A 182 -14.51 -33.82 5.89
C VAL A 182 -15.12 -32.60 6.57
N LEU A 183 -14.60 -31.40 6.31
CA LEU A 183 -15.11 -30.17 6.92
C LEU A 183 -16.60 -29.97 6.62
N ARG A 184 -17.01 -30.11 5.36
CA ARG A 184 -18.39 -29.92 4.93
C ARG A 184 -19.32 -31.00 5.47
N THR A 185 -18.87 -32.24 5.54
CA THR A 185 -19.64 -33.33 6.13
C THR A 185 -19.91 -33.05 7.61
N VAL A 186 -18.87 -32.72 8.39
CA VAL A 186 -19.00 -32.41 9.82
C VAL A 186 -19.87 -31.17 10.04
N LEU A 187 -19.76 -30.15 9.17
CA LEU A 187 -20.65 -28.99 9.20
C LEU A 187 -22.12 -29.39 8.97
N GLY A 188 -22.38 -30.29 8.03
CA GLY A 188 -23.70 -30.89 7.83
C GLY A 188 -24.23 -31.59 9.07
N LEU A 189 -23.39 -32.35 9.79
CA LEU A 189 -23.77 -33.00 11.06
C LEU A 189 -24.15 -31.96 12.13
N LEU A 190 -23.38 -30.87 12.24
CA LEU A 190 -23.71 -29.77 13.15
C LEU A 190 -25.09 -29.20 12.82
N LEU A 191 -25.35 -28.88 11.54
CA LEU A 191 -26.62 -28.33 11.08
C LEU A 191 -27.79 -29.29 11.30
N ALA A 192 -27.59 -30.59 11.13
CA ALA A 192 -28.59 -31.60 11.45
C ALA A 192 -29.02 -31.55 12.93
N GLY A 193 -28.06 -31.35 13.84
CA GLY A 193 -28.33 -31.08 15.25
C GLY A 193 -29.18 -29.81 15.45
N LEU A 194 -28.81 -28.70 14.81
CA LEU A 194 -29.49 -27.41 14.95
C LEU A 194 -30.94 -27.44 14.44
N PHE A 195 -31.16 -27.99 13.26
CA PHE A 195 -32.52 -28.18 12.72
C PHE A 195 -33.31 -29.21 13.52
N GLY A 196 -32.64 -30.26 14.03
CA GLY A 196 -33.24 -31.22 14.95
C GLY A 196 -33.79 -30.56 16.22
N PHE A 197 -33.09 -29.56 16.79
CA PHE A 197 -33.62 -28.77 17.91
C PHE A 197 -34.91 -28.06 17.53
N ALA A 198 -34.91 -27.34 16.40
CA ALA A 198 -36.06 -26.57 15.95
C ALA A 198 -37.33 -27.44 15.80
N THR A 199 -37.19 -28.63 15.23
CA THR A 199 -38.33 -29.54 15.05
C THR A 199 -38.69 -30.34 16.30
N ALA A 200 -37.71 -30.69 17.14
CA ALA A 200 -37.94 -31.45 18.39
C ALA A 200 -38.81 -30.68 19.39
N LEU A 201 -38.72 -29.35 19.41
CA LEU A 201 -39.53 -28.50 20.29
C LEU A 201 -41.04 -28.54 19.99
N GLY A 202 -41.43 -29.05 18.82
CA GLY A 202 -42.82 -29.31 18.48
C GLY A 202 -43.34 -30.68 18.93
N ILE A 203 -42.53 -31.53 19.56
CA ILE A 203 -42.96 -32.86 20.03
C ILE A 203 -43.84 -32.67 21.27
N PRO A 204 -45.11 -33.14 21.26
CA PRO A 204 -46.00 -33.00 22.42
C PRO A 204 -45.51 -33.80 23.62
N ASP A 205 -45.13 -35.06 23.38
CA ASP A 205 -44.59 -35.98 24.38
C ASP A 205 -43.27 -35.45 24.98
N GLU A 206 -43.23 -35.26 26.29
CA GLU A 206 -42.09 -34.63 26.96
C GLU A 206 -40.84 -35.51 26.95
N GLU A 207 -40.98 -36.81 27.17
CA GLU A 207 -39.83 -37.72 27.21
C GLU A 207 -39.17 -37.85 25.84
N ALA A 208 -39.96 -38.01 24.78
CA ALA A 208 -39.50 -38.02 23.40
C ALA A 208 -38.87 -36.68 23.01
N ARG A 209 -39.45 -35.56 23.46
CA ARG A 209 -38.89 -34.22 23.26
C ARG A 209 -37.51 -34.11 23.89
N GLU A 210 -37.36 -34.40 25.18
CA GLU A 210 -36.07 -34.34 25.86
C GLU A 210 -35.04 -35.30 25.25
N THR A 211 -35.49 -36.48 24.83
CA THR A 211 -34.65 -37.46 24.14
C THR A 211 -34.10 -36.89 22.83
N MET A 212 -34.93 -36.21 22.04
CA MET A 212 -34.49 -35.58 20.80
C MET A 212 -33.62 -34.35 21.04
N LEU A 213 -33.95 -33.48 22.01
CA LEU A 213 -33.10 -32.34 22.38
C LEU A 213 -31.68 -32.79 22.78
N ARG A 214 -31.56 -33.83 23.61
CA ARG A 214 -30.24 -34.39 23.98
C ARG A 214 -29.52 -35.02 22.79
N THR A 215 -30.26 -35.65 21.87
CA THR A 215 -29.68 -36.22 20.65
C THR A 215 -29.13 -35.12 19.77
N SER A 216 -29.93 -34.10 19.45
CA SER A 216 -29.53 -32.90 18.70
C SER A 216 -28.33 -32.19 19.31
N CYS A 217 -28.30 -32.07 20.65
CA CYS A 217 -27.15 -31.53 21.38
C CYS A 217 -25.87 -32.32 21.11
N ARG A 218 -25.91 -33.65 21.19
CA ARG A 218 -24.74 -34.51 20.91
C ARG A 218 -24.21 -34.31 19.49
N TRP A 219 -25.09 -34.17 18.50
CA TRP A 219 -24.69 -33.90 17.12
C TRP A 219 -23.94 -32.57 16.99
N ALA A 220 -24.52 -31.48 17.50
CA ALA A 220 -23.92 -30.16 17.42
C ALA A 220 -22.60 -30.05 18.22
N VAL A 221 -22.58 -30.57 19.44
CA VAL A 221 -21.40 -30.48 20.34
C VAL A 221 -20.27 -31.40 19.87
N ALA A 222 -20.56 -32.61 19.39
CA ALA A 222 -19.52 -33.52 18.87
C ALA A 222 -18.92 -33.01 17.55
N ALA A 223 -19.72 -32.32 16.73
CA ALA A 223 -19.23 -31.73 15.49
C ALA A 223 -18.26 -30.55 15.73
N ALA A 224 -18.39 -29.82 16.84
CA ALA A 224 -17.57 -28.64 17.12
C ALA A 224 -16.04 -28.89 17.16
N PRO A 225 -15.50 -29.85 17.95
CA PRO A 225 -14.06 -30.13 17.93
C PRO A 225 -13.60 -30.68 16.56
N LEU A 226 -14.44 -31.48 15.89
CA LEU A 226 -14.14 -32.02 14.56
C LEU A 226 -14.07 -30.91 13.49
N LEU A 227 -14.89 -29.86 13.62
CA LEU A 227 -14.84 -28.68 12.77
C LEU A 227 -13.56 -27.86 12.97
N LEU A 228 -13.07 -27.75 14.21
CA LEU A 228 -11.78 -27.10 14.47
C LEU A 228 -10.62 -27.88 13.84
N LEU A 229 -10.61 -29.21 14.00
CA LEU A 229 -9.56 -30.07 13.45
C LEU A 229 -9.59 -30.08 11.91
N SER A 230 -10.76 -30.25 11.30
CA SER A 230 -10.91 -30.24 9.85
C SER A 230 -10.66 -28.85 9.25
N GLY A 231 -11.03 -27.77 9.94
CA GLY A 231 -10.68 -26.40 9.56
C GLY A 231 -9.17 -26.16 9.58
N TRP A 232 -8.47 -26.66 10.60
CA TRP A 232 -7.01 -26.59 10.66
C TRP A 232 -6.36 -27.37 9.52
N TRP A 233 -6.84 -28.58 9.22
CA TRP A 233 -6.38 -29.36 8.07
C TRP A 233 -6.63 -28.65 6.73
N TYR A 234 -7.82 -28.04 6.57
CA TYR A 234 -8.20 -27.27 5.38
C TYR A 234 -7.24 -26.10 5.13
N VAL A 235 -6.95 -25.30 6.17
CA VAL A 235 -6.00 -24.19 6.08
C VAL A 235 -4.57 -24.69 5.82
N GLY A 236 -4.21 -25.84 6.38
CA GLY A 236 -2.91 -26.49 6.16
C GLY A 236 -2.67 -26.87 4.70
N ALA A 237 -3.72 -27.29 3.99
CA ALA A 237 -3.69 -27.69 2.58
C ALA A 237 -3.64 -26.51 1.59
N LEU A 238 -3.82 -25.26 2.05
CA LEU A 238 -3.73 -24.09 1.18
C LEU A 238 -2.28 -23.83 0.74
N PRO A 239 -2.06 -23.37 -0.52
CA PRO A 239 -0.76 -22.94 -1.00
C PRO A 239 -0.14 -21.86 -0.09
N GLU A 240 1.19 -21.86 0.06
CA GLU A 240 1.89 -20.96 0.99
C GLU A 240 1.48 -19.48 0.84
N PRO A 241 1.39 -18.89 -0.37
CA PRO A 241 1.02 -17.49 -0.51
C PRO A 241 -0.41 -17.20 -0.02
N VAL A 242 -1.34 -18.12 -0.29
CA VAL A 242 -2.75 -18.02 0.13
C VAL A 242 -2.87 -18.20 1.64
N ARG A 243 -2.16 -19.18 2.20
CA ARG A 243 -2.11 -19.45 3.64
C ARG A 243 -1.49 -18.28 4.42
N ALA A 244 -0.41 -17.69 3.91
CA ALA A 244 0.23 -16.52 4.50
C ALA A 244 -0.70 -15.30 4.48
N PHE A 245 -1.43 -15.07 3.38
CA PHE A 245 -2.46 -14.05 3.30
C PHE A 245 -3.57 -14.27 4.32
N PHE A 246 -4.11 -15.49 4.37
CA PHE A 246 -5.18 -15.91 5.27
C PHE A 246 -4.83 -15.67 6.74
N LEU A 247 -3.60 -16.03 7.14
CA LEU A 247 -3.16 -15.98 8.53
C LEU A 247 -2.63 -14.61 8.97
N ARG A 248 -2.00 -13.84 8.08
CA ARG A 248 -1.15 -12.69 8.50
C ARG A 248 -1.48 -11.34 7.86
N ARG A 249 -2.13 -11.29 6.69
CA ARG A 249 -2.18 -10.05 5.88
C ARG A 249 -3.57 -9.58 5.46
N GLY A 250 -4.62 -10.37 5.67
CA GLY A 250 -5.98 -10.01 5.29
C GLY A 250 -6.75 -9.26 6.39
N SER A 251 -6.67 -7.93 6.42
CA SER A 251 -7.49 -7.11 7.34
C SER A 251 -8.99 -7.31 7.12
N GLU A 252 -9.40 -7.55 5.87
CA GLU A 252 -10.79 -7.75 5.46
C GLU A 252 -11.40 -9.07 5.98
N ILE A 253 -10.56 -10.10 6.20
CA ILE A 253 -10.99 -11.41 6.73
C ILE A 253 -10.71 -11.57 8.21
N ALA A 254 -10.03 -10.60 8.86
CA ALA A 254 -9.65 -10.69 10.26
C ALA A 254 -10.88 -10.86 11.17
N ALA A 255 -11.94 -10.08 10.91
CA ALA A 255 -13.19 -10.19 11.65
C ALA A 255 -13.84 -11.57 11.48
N TYR A 256 -13.93 -12.10 10.26
CA TYR A 256 -14.52 -13.42 10.00
C TYR A 256 -13.72 -14.56 10.61
N ARG A 257 -12.38 -14.48 10.55
CA ARG A 257 -11.46 -15.45 11.16
C ARG A 257 -11.57 -15.49 12.69
N ALA A 258 -11.85 -14.36 13.32
CA ALA A 258 -12.13 -14.30 14.76
C ALA A 258 -13.57 -14.75 15.08
N ALA A 259 -14.54 -14.35 14.26
CA ALA A 259 -15.96 -14.66 14.45
C ALA A 259 -16.26 -16.15 14.31
N TRP A 260 -15.60 -16.86 13.40
CA TRP A 260 -15.89 -18.28 13.13
C TRP A 260 -15.72 -19.19 14.37
N PRO A 261 -14.56 -19.23 15.06
CA PRO A 261 -14.42 -20.02 16.28
C PRO A 261 -15.30 -19.49 17.42
N ALA A 262 -15.53 -18.18 17.53
CA ALA A 262 -16.42 -17.62 18.55
C ALA A 262 -17.88 -18.04 18.36
N LEU A 263 -18.39 -18.01 17.12
CA LEU A 263 -19.71 -18.51 16.75
C LEU A 263 -19.82 -20.01 17.00
N LEU A 264 -18.77 -20.78 16.73
CA LEU A 264 -18.78 -22.23 16.95
C LEU A 264 -18.88 -22.57 18.44
N LEU A 265 -18.13 -21.85 19.29
CA LEU A 265 -18.24 -21.96 20.74
C LEU A 265 -19.62 -21.54 21.24
N ALA A 266 -20.17 -20.45 20.72
CA ALA A 266 -21.53 -20.00 21.07
C ALA A 266 -22.59 -21.04 20.68
N VAL A 267 -22.45 -21.66 19.49
CA VAL A 267 -23.34 -22.73 19.03
C VAL A 267 -23.23 -23.96 19.93
N ALA A 268 -22.03 -24.38 20.30
CA ALA A 268 -21.83 -25.51 21.21
C ALA A 268 -22.43 -25.22 22.59
N ALA A 269 -22.15 -24.06 23.18
CA ALA A 269 -22.66 -23.65 24.48
C ALA A 269 -24.21 -23.53 24.49
N GLY A 270 -24.78 -22.88 23.47
CA GLY A 270 -26.22 -22.75 23.33
C GLY A 270 -26.92 -24.11 23.08
N SER A 271 -26.25 -25.03 22.36
CA SER A 271 -26.75 -26.40 22.19
C SER A 271 -26.79 -27.17 23.51
N MET A 272 -25.77 -27.01 24.36
CA MET A 272 -25.81 -27.57 25.72
C MET A 272 -26.92 -26.93 26.56
N ALA A 273 -27.12 -25.61 26.48
CA ALA A 273 -28.18 -24.92 27.19
C ALA A 273 -29.59 -25.40 26.77
N LEU A 274 -29.80 -25.72 25.49
CA LEU A 274 -31.06 -26.34 25.03
C LEU A 274 -31.33 -27.73 25.61
N SER A 275 -30.28 -28.45 26.04
CA SER A 275 -30.43 -29.74 26.73
C SER A 275 -30.80 -29.61 28.21
N LEU A 276 -30.76 -28.39 28.78
CA LEU A 276 -31.26 -28.07 30.11
C LEU A 276 -32.79 -27.91 30.09
N ARG A 277 -33.45 -28.15 31.22
CA ARG A 277 -34.92 -28.01 31.38
C ARG A 277 -35.38 -26.56 31.48
N LEU A 278 -35.18 -25.81 30.40
CA LEU A 278 -35.62 -24.42 30.24
C LEU A 278 -37.11 -24.34 29.84
N PRO A 279 -37.80 -23.22 30.11
CA PRO A 279 -39.14 -22.97 29.61
C PRO A 279 -39.22 -23.08 28.08
N LEU A 280 -40.32 -23.63 27.55
CA LEU A 280 -40.44 -23.95 26.13
C LEU A 280 -40.31 -22.70 25.22
N GLY A 281 -40.84 -21.55 25.65
CA GLY A 281 -40.69 -20.29 24.92
C GLY A 281 -39.22 -19.88 24.76
N LEU A 282 -38.43 -19.96 25.84
CA LEU A 282 -37.01 -19.65 25.82
C LEU A 282 -36.23 -20.64 24.93
N ARG A 283 -36.57 -21.93 24.98
CA ARG A 283 -35.98 -22.94 24.10
C ARG A 283 -36.25 -22.66 22.62
N ARG A 284 -37.45 -22.20 22.26
CA ARG A 284 -37.79 -21.82 20.87
C ARG A 284 -36.97 -20.62 20.39
N VAL A 285 -36.84 -19.60 21.22
CA VAL A 285 -36.00 -18.42 20.93
C VAL A 285 -34.55 -18.85 20.74
N LEU A 286 -34.01 -19.63 21.67
CA LEU A 286 -32.62 -20.10 21.60
C LEU A 286 -32.35 -21.00 20.39
N ALA A 287 -33.28 -21.88 20.02
CA ALA A 287 -33.16 -22.68 18.80
C ALA A 287 -33.13 -21.81 17.53
N GLY A 288 -33.94 -20.74 17.47
CA GLY A 288 -33.90 -19.76 16.38
C GLY A 288 -32.56 -19.02 16.32
N LEU A 289 -32.06 -18.55 17.47
CA LEU A 289 -30.74 -17.91 17.56
C LEU A 289 -29.61 -18.84 17.13
N LEU A 290 -29.66 -20.11 17.50
CA LEU A 290 -28.69 -21.11 17.08
C LEU A 290 -28.72 -21.36 15.57
N LEU A 291 -29.89 -21.40 14.94
CA LEU A 291 -30.00 -21.49 13.48
C LEU A 291 -29.37 -20.27 12.79
N LEU A 292 -29.61 -19.06 13.31
CA LEU A 292 -28.97 -17.84 12.80
C LEU A 292 -27.44 -17.87 13.01
N ALA A 293 -26.96 -18.37 14.15
CA ALA A 293 -25.54 -18.55 14.39
C ALA A 293 -24.92 -19.61 13.47
N GLY A 294 -25.65 -20.70 13.18
CA GLY A 294 -25.28 -21.72 12.19
C GLY A 294 -25.19 -21.14 10.78
N LEU A 295 -26.14 -20.30 10.39
CA LEU A 295 -26.10 -19.56 9.12
C LEU A 295 -24.88 -18.62 9.09
N GLY A 296 -24.57 -17.95 10.20
CA GLY A 296 -23.37 -17.13 10.37
C GLY A 296 -22.07 -17.92 10.22
N LEU A 297 -22.00 -19.15 10.73
CA LEU A 297 -20.85 -20.05 10.56
C LEU A 297 -20.62 -20.41 9.09
N VAL A 298 -21.69 -20.77 8.37
CA VAL A 298 -21.62 -21.06 6.92
C VAL A 298 -21.21 -19.80 6.15
N GLY A 299 -21.84 -18.66 6.44
CA GLY A 299 -21.56 -17.39 5.79
C GLY A 299 -20.12 -16.91 5.99
N ALA A 300 -19.61 -17.01 7.23
CA ALA A 300 -18.22 -16.67 7.53
C ALA A 300 -17.24 -17.59 6.80
N PHE A 301 -17.51 -18.90 6.75
CA PHE A 301 -16.68 -19.85 6.00
C PHE A 301 -16.64 -19.56 4.50
N GLU A 302 -17.79 -19.39 3.85
CA GLU A 302 -17.85 -19.13 2.41
C GLU A 302 -17.25 -17.76 2.04
N THR A 303 -17.43 -16.74 2.89
CA THR A 303 -16.78 -15.42 2.71
C THR A 303 -15.26 -15.52 2.80
N MET A 304 -14.76 -16.27 3.79
CA MET A 304 -13.32 -16.53 3.94
C MET A 304 -12.75 -17.31 2.74
N ARG A 305 -13.48 -18.31 2.24
CA ARG A 305 -13.11 -19.10 1.06
C ARG A 305 -13.06 -18.24 -0.21
N GLU A 306 -14.07 -17.40 -0.41
CA GLU A 306 -14.15 -16.46 -1.55
C GLU A 306 -12.99 -15.46 -1.52
N ALA A 307 -12.68 -14.92 -0.34
CA ALA A 307 -11.56 -14.00 -0.17
C ALA A 307 -10.21 -14.68 -0.38
N ALA A 308 -10.04 -15.94 0.04
CA ALA A 308 -8.78 -16.68 -0.07
C ALA A 308 -8.35 -16.94 -1.52
N ARG A 309 -9.29 -17.09 -2.45
CA ARG A 309 -8.96 -17.27 -3.88
C ARG A 309 -8.68 -15.97 -4.64
N LYS A 310 -8.98 -14.79 -4.09
CA LYS A 310 -8.73 -13.51 -4.79
C LYS A 310 -7.23 -13.34 -5.06
N PRO A 311 -6.85 -12.87 -6.27
CA PRO A 311 -7.63 -12.15 -7.28
C PRO A 311 -8.37 -13.04 -8.30
N TRP A 312 -8.47 -14.34 -8.04
CA TRP A 312 -8.96 -15.34 -8.97
C TRP A 312 -10.41 -15.74 -8.71
N LEU A 313 -11.08 -16.18 -9.78
CA LEU A 313 -12.20 -17.13 -9.69
C LEU A 313 -11.67 -18.56 -9.77
N ILE A 314 -10.64 -18.76 -10.59
CA ILE A 314 -9.91 -20.03 -10.73
C ILE A 314 -8.41 -19.68 -10.81
N PRO A 315 -7.59 -20.02 -9.80
CA PRO A 315 -6.19 -19.63 -9.73
C PRO A 315 -5.38 -19.93 -11.00
N GLY A 316 -4.67 -18.94 -11.52
CA GLY A 316 -3.86 -19.05 -12.74
C GLY A 316 -4.65 -19.08 -14.05
N LEU A 317 -5.98 -19.18 -14.01
CA LEU A 317 -6.80 -19.47 -15.19
C LEU A 317 -7.83 -18.37 -15.49
N VAL A 318 -8.53 -17.86 -14.47
CA VAL A 318 -9.58 -16.84 -14.62
C VAL A 318 -9.55 -15.87 -13.43
N TRP A 319 -9.40 -14.57 -13.71
CA TRP A 319 -9.45 -13.52 -12.69
C TRP A 319 -10.87 -13.27 -12.17
N ALA A 320 -10.98 -12.55 -11.06
CA ALA A 320 -12.23 -12.07 -10.47
C ALA A 320 -13.03 -11.11 -11.36
N THR A 321 -12.42 -10.61 -12.43
CA THR A 321 -13.07 -9.85 -13.51
C THR A 321 -13.66 -10.75 -14.60
N ASP A 322 -13.56 -12.08 -14.43
CA ASP A 322 -13.97 -13.08 -15.41
C ASP A 322 -13.14 -13.05 -16.72
N ILE A 323 -11.98 -12.38 -16.68
CA ILE A 323 -11.02 -12.31 -17.77
C ILE A 323 -9.94 -13.39 -17.59
N ARG A 324 -9.59 -14.08 -18.68
CA ARG A 324 -8.48 -15.04 -18.70
C ARG A 324 -7.14 -14.30 -18.87
N PRO A 325 -6.12 -14.58 -18.05
CA PRO A 325 -4.79 -14.01 -18.23
C PRO A 325 -4.18 -14.28 -19.61
N SER A 326 -4.43 -15.47 -20.18
CA SER A 326 -3.97 -15.84 -21.52
C SER A 326 -4.60 -15.03 -22.66
N GLN A 327 -5.72 -14.36 -22.40
CA GLN A 327 -6.42 -13.48 -23.34
C GLN A 327 -6.17 -12.00 -23.02
N ALA A 328 -5.43 -11.70 -21.94
CA ALA A 328 -4.93 -10.36 -21.70
C ALA A 328 -3.80 -10.09 -22.70
N ALA A 329 -3.99 -9.07 -23.54
CA ALA A 329 -2.88 -8.47 -24.29
C ALA A 329 -1.83 -7.91 -23.30
N PRO A 330 -0.66 -7.43 -23.75
CA PRO A 330 0.23 -6.67 -22.87
C PRO A 330 -0.59 -5.64 -22.08
N TYR A 331 -0.33 -5.50 -20.79
CA TYR A 331 -1.21 -4.79 -19.86
C TYR A 331 -1.58 -3.36 -20.31
N GLU A 332 -0.75 -2.75 -21.15
CA GLU A 332 -0.90 -1.38 -21.67
C GLU A 332 -1.57 -1.28 -23.05
N ALA A 333 -1.99 -2.39 -23.66
CA ALA A 333 -2.71 -2.36 -24.92
C ALA A 333 -4.18 -1.93 -24.69
N PRO A 334 -4.76 -1.04 -25.53
CA PRO A 334 -6.15 -0.60 -25.39
C PRO A 334 -7.13 -1.77 -25.26
N LEU A 335 -8.00 -1.75 -24.25
CA LEU A 335 -9.00 -2.78 -23.98
C LEU A 335 -10.30 -2.52 -24.73
N LEU A 336 -10.78 -1.28 -24.76
CA LEU A 336 -12.08 -0.88 -25.32
C LEU A 336 -12.26 -1.31 -26.80
N PRO A 337 -11.28 -1.14 -27.71
CA PRO A 337 -11.37 -1.65 -29.07
C PRO A 337 -11.65 -3.16 -29.15
N ARG A 338 -11.10 -3.93 -28.20
CA ARG A 338 -11.09 -5.40 -28.21
C ARG A 338 -12.21 -6.02 -27.38
N ALA A 339 -12.87 -5.24 -26.52
CA ALA A 339 -14.02 -5.72 -25.76
C ALA A 339 -15.25 -5.77 -26.67
N ALA A 340 -15.78 -6.96 -26.96
CA ALA A 340 -16.89 -7.15 -27.91
C ALA A 340 -18.11 -6.28 -27.56
N TRP A 341 -18.38 -6.14 -26.27
CA TRP A 341 -19.54 -5.42 -25.73
C TRP A 341 -19.25 -3.96 -25.34
N ALA A 342 -18.04 -3.45 -25.60
CA ALA A 342 -17.76 -2.03 -25.40
C ALA A 342 -18.39 -1.19 -26.53
N LYS A 343 -19.16 -0.17 -26.16
CA LYS A 343 -19.77 0.82 -27.06
C LYS A 343 -18.75 1.84 -27.52
N ILE A 344 -17.89 2.30 -26.63
CA ILE A 344 -16.82 3.23 -26.93
C ILE A 344 -15.60 2.41 -27.34
N LYS A 345 -15.05 2.72 -28.51
CA LYS A 345 -13.83 2.08 -29.03
C LYS A 345 -12.62 2.99 -28.97
N GLU A 346 -12.84 4.29 -28.97
CA GLU A 346 -11.79 5.32 -28.94
C GLU A 346 -12.16 6.40 -27.92
N ILE A 347 -11.15 6.88 -27.19
CA ILE A 347 -11.34 7.90 -26.16
C ILE A 347 -11.16 9.28 -26.80
N THR A 348 -12.14 10.14 -26.61
CA THR A 348 -12.09 11.57 -26.94
C THR A 348 -12.25 12.40 -25.66
N PRO A 349 -11.87 13.69 -25.67
CA PRO A 349 -12.09 14.57 -24.52
C PRO A 349 -13.55 14.60 -24.04
N GLU A 350 -14.51 14.53 -24.97
CA GLU A 350 -15.95 14.62 -24.71
C GLU A 350 -16.51 13.32 -24.10
N ASN A 351 -15.97 12.16 -24.50
CA ASN A 351 -16.46 10.86 -24.06
C ASN A 351 -15.68 10.26 -22.88
N ARG A 352 -14.62 10.93 -22.40
CA ARG A 352 -13.68 10.40 -21.39
C ARG A 352 -14.35 9.79 -20.16
N LEU A 353 -15.36 10.45 -19.59
CA LEU A 353 -16.07 9.92 -18.41
C LEU A 353 -16.93 8.71 -18.76
N ALA A 354 -17.56 8.69 -19.93
CA ALA A 354 -18.35 7.55 -20.40
C ALA A 354 -17.45 6.34 -20.69
N ALA A 355 -16.27 6.56 -21.29
CA ALA A 355 -15.26 5.53 -21.50
C ALA A 355 -14.78 4.95 -20.16
N GLY A 356 -14.53 5.81 -19.17
CA GLY A 356 -14.20 5.39 -17.81
C GLY A 356 -15.31 4.56 -17.14
N ALA A 357 -16.58 4.91 -17.35
CA ALA A 357 -17.72 4.14 -16.83
C ALA A 357 -17.82 2.74 -17.46
N GLU A 358 -17.50 2.64 -18.75
CA GLU A 358 -17.46 1.37 -19.47
C GLU A 358 -16.30 0.49 -18.98
N LEU A 359 -15.11 1.06 -18.80
CA LEU A 359 -13.97 0.37 -18.19
C LEU A 359 -14.29 -0.12 -16.76
N PHE A 360 -14.97 0.70 -15.95
CA PHE A 360 -15.42 0.30 -14.62
C PHE A 360 -16.40 -0.88 -14.68
N THR A 361 -17.33 -0.85 -15.64
CA THR A 361 -18.27 -1.95 -15.87
C THR A 361 -17.54 -3.25 -16.24
N LEU A 362 -16.56 -3.15 -17.13
CA LEU A 362 -15.81 -4.31 -17.64
C LEU A 362 -14.84 -4.91 -16.62
N GLN A 363 -14.22 -4.08 -15.76
CA GLN A 363 -13.08 -4.51 -14.92
C GLN A 363 -13.29 -4.35 -13.41
N CYS A 364 -14.30 -3.61 -12.96
CA CYS A 364 -14.45 -3.28 -11.54
C CYS A 364 -15.79 -3.79 -10.96
N LEU A 365 -16.88 -3.71 -11.74
CA LEU A 365 -18.24 -3.98 -11.27
C LEU A 365 -18.46 -5.42 -10.77
N GLY A 366 -17.71 -6.38 -11.30
CA GLY A 366 -17.75 -7.77 -10.82
C GLY A 366 -17.36 -7.91 -9.33
N CYS A 367 -16.54 -6.97 -8.82
CA CYS A 367 -16.05 -6.98 -7.44
C CYS A 367 -16.52 -5.80 -6.58
N HIS A 368 -16.76 -4.63 -7.20
CA HIS A 368 -17.07 -3.39 -6.51
C HIS A 368 -18.48 -2.91 -6.81
N SER A 369 -19.21 -2.56 -5.75
CA SER A 369 -20.46 -1.81 -5.88
C SER A 369 -20.19 -0.30 -5.89
N VAL A 370 -21.21 0.45 -6.28
CA VAL A 370 -21.28 1.91 -6.16
C VAL A 370 -22.47 2.23 -5.25
N GLY A 371 -22.17 2.59 -4.01
CA GLY A 371 -23.18 2.83 -2.98
C GLY A 371 -23.91 1.61 -2.45
N GLY A 372 -23.29 0.44 -2.61
CA GLY A 372 -23.81 -0.82 -2.13
C GLY A 372 -23.39 -1.23 -0.73
N PRO A 373 -24.01 -2.28 -0.20
CA PRO A 373 -23.65 -2.86 1.10
C PRO A 373 -22.33 -3.63 1.09
N VAL A 374 -21.83 -4.02 -0.09
CA VAL A 374 -20.64 -4.88 -0.23
C VAL A 374 -19.61 -4.22 -1.14
N LYS A 375 -18.38 -4.05 -0.61
CA LYS A 375 -17.21 -3.53 -1.35
C LYS A 375 -17.48 -2.25 -2.16
N ASP A 376 -18.20 -1.30 -1.56
CA ASP A 376 -18.45 0.03 -2.16
C ASP A 376 -17.12 0.72 -2.48
N ILE A 377 -16.90 1.02 -3.75
CA ILE A 377 -15.65 1.66 -4.22
C ILE A 377 -15.43 3.02 -3.57
N ARG A 378 -16.49 3.72 -3.16
CA ARG A 378 -16.44 5.05 -2.53
C ARG A 378 -15.72 5.03 -1.19
N ASN A 379 -15.82 3.92 -0.45
CA ASN A 379 -15.15 3.75 0.85
C ASN A 379 -13.61 3.72 0.71
N TYR A 380 -13.09 3.45 -0.49
CA TYR A 380 -11.66 3.35 -0.75
C TYR A 380 -11.11 4.54 -1.55
N THR A 381 -11.98 5.29 -2.24
CA THR A 381 -11.55 6.27 -3.26
C THR A 381 -12.11 7.68 -3.07
N SER A 382 -13.09 7.89 -2.20
CA SER A 382 -13.73 9.20 -1.99
C SER A 382 -12.76 10.31 -1.55
N GLN A 383 -11.67 9.92 -0.88
CA GLN A 383 -10.66 10.82 -0.37
C GLN A 383 -9.59 11.23 -1.39
N ILE A 384 -9.50 10.59 -2.57
CA ILE A 384 -8.44 10.81 -3.57
C ILE A 384 -8.98 11.33 -4.91
N GLY A 385 -8.18 12.17 -5.58
CA GLY A 385 -8.49 12.67 -6.93
C GLY A 385 -8.10 11.69 -8.03
N ALA A 386 -8.37 12.04 -9.28
CA ALA A 386 -8.10 11.20 -10.44
C ALA A 386 -6.62 10.76 -10.53
N GLU A 387 -5.67 11.65 -10.25
CA GLU A 387 -4.24 11.33 -10.24
C GLU A 387 -3.88 10.25 -9.20
N GLY A 388 -4.46 10.34 -8.00
CA GLY A 388 -4.28 9.32 -6.97
C GLY A 388 -4.89 7.99 -7.38
N VAL A 389 -6.10 7.99 -7.94
CA VAL A 389 -6.74 6.77 -8.46
C VAL A 389 -5.89 6.14 -9.57
N GLU A 390 -5.34 6.94 -10.49
CA GLU A 390 -4.47 6.45 -11.55
C GLU A 390 -3.19 5.79 -10.99
N ALA A 391 -2.59 6.36 -9.95
CA ALA A 391 -1.45 5.75 -9.27
C ALA A 391 -1.82 4.38 -8.67
N TYR A 392 -3.00 4.26 -8.04
CA TYR A 392 -3.51 2.97 -7.54
C TYR A 392 -3.74 1.95 -8.66
N LEU A 393 -4.32 2.37 -9.79
CA LEU A 393 -4.51 1.52 -10.97
C LEU A 393 -3.17 1.05 -11.55
N THR A 394 -2.17 1.93 -11.57
CA THR A 394 -0.80 1.62 -12.03
C THR A 394 -0.13 0.56 -11.14
N GLY A 395 -0.38 0.60 -9.84
CA GLY A 395 0.15 -0.38 -8.87
C GLY A 395 -0.74 -1.62 -8.67
N GLN A 396 -1.94 -1.64 -9.25
CA GLN A 396 -2.92 -2.70 -9.04
C GLN A 396 -2.37 -4.06 -9.49
N GLY A 397 -2.46 -5.07 -8.62
CA GLY A 397 -1.99 -6.42 -8.92
C GLY A 397 -0.47 -6.63 -8.89
N LYS A 398 0.33 -5.59 -8.63
CA LYS A 398 1.81 -5.67 -8.57
C LYS A 398 2.31 -6.14 -7.19
N LEU A 399 2.32 -5.24 -6.20
CA LEU A 399 2.77 -5.57 -4.83
C LEU A 399 1.71 -6.33 -4.02
N PHE A 400 0.45 -5.98 -4.28
CA PHE A 400 -0.71 -6.55 -3.61
C PHE A 400 -1.55 -7.24 -4.66
N THR A 401 -1.49 -8.56 -4.65
CA THR A 401 -2.08 -9.40 -5.68
C THR A 401 -3.55 -9.68 -5.44
N GLN A 402 -4.22 -9.13 -4.41
CA GLN A 402 -5.63 -9.41 -4.12
C GLN A 402 -6.60 -8.89 -5.20
N MET A 403 -6.14 -7.97 -6.04
CA MET A 403 -6.86 -7.51 -7.23
C MET A 403 -6.06 -7.91 -8.48
N PRO A 404 -6.73 -8.25 -9.59
CA PRO A 404 -6.03 -8.49 -10.85
C PRO A 404 -5.41 -7.17 -11.36
N PRO A 405 -4.34 -7.21 -12.17
CA PRO A 405 -3.79 -6.01 -12.80
C PRO A 405 -4.85 -5.26 -13.61
N PHE A 406 -4.73 -3.94 -13.68
CA PHE A 406 -5.53 -3.15 -14.62
C PHE A 406 -5.14 -3.49 -16.06
N LEU A 407 -6.12 -3.66 -16.94
CA LEU A 407 -5.93 -3.90 -18.36
C LEU A 407 -6.38 -2.67 -19.15
N GLY A 408 -5.46 -2.05 -19.89
CA GLY A 408 -5.78 -0.94 -20.77
C GLY A 408 -4.63 0.04 -20.95
N SER A 409 -4.77 0.90 -21.95
CA SER A 409 -3.76 1.94 -22.23
C SER A 409 -3.67 2.98 -21.12
N PRO A 410 -2.60 3.80 -21.09
CA PRO A 410 -2.53 4.95 -20.19
C PRO A 410 -3.75 5.88 -20.28
N ASP A 411 -4.28 6.11 -21.47
CA ASP A 411 -5.49 6.95 -21.67
C ASP A 411 -6.75 6.30 -21.08
N GLU A 412 -6.91 4.99 -21.24
CA GLU A 412 -8.01 4.23 -20.62
C GLU A 412 -7.87 4.24 -19.09
N ARG A 413 -6.66 4.08 -18.57
CA ARG A 413 -6.39 4.19 -17.13
C ARG A 413 -6.77 5.56 -16.60
N ALA A 414 -6.38 6.63 -17.30
CA ALA A 414 -6.71 8.00 -16.96
C ALA A 414 -8.21 8.31 -17.10
N ALA A 415 -8.92 7.65 -18.02
CA ALA A 415 -10.38 7.74 -18.17
C ALA A 415 -11.11 7.04 -17.03
N LEU A 416 -10.71 5.81 -16.66
CA LEU A 416 -11.24 5.10 -15.51
C LEU A 416 -10.99 5.89 -14.21
N ALA A 417 -9.77 6.40 -14.02
CA ALA A 417 -9.43 7.21 -12.87
C ALA A 417 -10.28 8.49 -12.77
N ALA A 418 -10.52 9.17 -13.91
CA ALA A 418 -11.42 10.31 -13.97
C ALA A 418 -12.87 9.94 -13.63
N TYR A 419 -13.39 8.81 -14.13
CA TYR A 419 -14.74 8.35 -13.79
C TYR A 419 -14.89 8.00 -12.31
N VAL A 420 -13.93 7.29 -11.71
CA VAL A 420 -13.98 6.96 -10.28
C VAL A 420 -13.89 8.20 -9.42
N ALA A 421 -13.01 9.15 -9.73
CA ALA A 421 -12.89 10.38 -8.94
C ALA A 421 -14.09 11.33 -9.17
N GLN A 422 -14.43 11.62 -10.41
CA GLN A 422 -15.40 12.65 -10.77
C GLN A 422 -16.82 12.09 -10.89
N GLY A 423 -16.99 11.02 -11.66
CA GLY A 423 -18.31 10.42 -11.92
C GLY A 423 -18.91 9.76 -10.69
N ILE A 424 -18.12 8.98 -9.95
CA ILE A 424 -18.59 8.24 -8.76
C ILE A 424 -18.52 9.10 -7.49
N ASN A 425 -17.39 9.81 -7.27
CA ASN A 425 -17.16 10.52 -6.01
C ASN A 425 -17.39 12.04 -6.09
N GLY A 426 -17.71 12.60 -7.26
CA GLY A 426 -17.92 14.05 -7.42
C GLY A 426 -16.67 14.90 -7.15
N ARG A 427 -15.48 14.28 -7.17
CA ARG A 427 -14.22 14.92 -6.81
C ARG A 427 -13.48 15.39 -8.06
N TYR A 428 -13.64 16.66 -8.36
CA TYR A 428 -12.95 17.32 -9.47
C TYR A 428 -11.56 17.79 -9.05
N ALA A 429 -10.60 17.72 -9.97
CA ALA A 429 -9.29 18.29 -9.74
C ALA A 429 -9.43 19.81 -9.57
N PRO A 430 -8.87 20.43 -8.51
CA PRO A 430 -8.80 21.87 -8.44
C PRO A 430 -8.00 22.39 -9.65
N LYS A 431 -8.40 23.52 -10.23
CA LYS A 431 -7.61 24.16 -11.28
C LYS A 431 -6.23 24.47 -10.70
N ALA A 432 -5.17 24.00 -11.37
CA ALA A 432 -3.81 24.33 -10.98
C ALA A 432 -3.63 25.84 -11.03
N LYS A 433 -3.51 26.47 -9.88
CA LYS A 433 -3.04 27.85 -9.76
C LYS A 433 -1.56 27.74 -9.40
N PRO A 434 -0.64 28.30 -10.21
CA PRO A 434 0.74 28.50 -9.77
C PRO A 434 0.72 29.18 -8.39
N VAL A 435 1.53 28.70 -7.46
CA VAL A 435 1.69 29.40 -6.18
C VAL A 435 2.32 30.75 -6.50
N GLU A 436 1.70 31.82 -6.02
CA GLU A 436 2.27 33.16 -6.16
C GLU A 436 3.52 33.25 -5.28
N VAL A 437 4.68 33.40 -5.91
CA VAL A 437 5.96 33.54 -5.24
C VAL A 437 6.35 35.01 -5.26
N ASN A 438 6.57 35.58 -4.09
CA ASN A 438 7.12 36.92 -3.97
C ASN A 438 8.64 36.85 -4.00
N PRO A 439 9.32 37.57 -4.92
CA PRO A 439 10.77 37.66 -4.93
C PRO A 439 11.31 38.15 -3.58
N VAL A 440 12.40 37.55 -3.12
CA VAL A 440 13.03 37.94 -1.85
C VAL A 440 14.09 38.98 -2.16
N GLU A 441 13.87 40.21 -1.68
CA GLU A 441 14.90 41.23 -1.70
C GLU A 441 15.98 40.93 -0.67
N VAL A 442 17.22 40.80 -1.14
CA VAL A 442 18.38 40.54 -0.29
C VAL A 442 19.47 41.56 -0.59
N ALA A 443 19.85 42.33 0.44
CA ALA A 443 21.04 43.16 0.37
C ALA A 443 22.30 42.29 0.29
N ILE A 444 23.03 42.41 -0.82
CA ILE A 444 24.34 41.80 -1.02
C ILE A 444 25.36 42.53 -0.13
N PRO A 445 26.12 41.82 0.73
CA PRO A 445 27.16 42.48 1.52
C PRO A 445 28.22 43.13 0.62
N PRO A 446 28.77 44.30 0.97
CA PRO A 446 29.81 44.93 0.17
C PRO A 446 31.11 44.11 0.21
N PHE A 447 31.90 44.19 -0.86
CA PHE A 447 33.24 43.64 -0.93
C PHE A 447 34.17 44.61 -1.65
N ASP A 448 35.18 45.11 -0.93
CA ASP A 448 36.23 45.94 -1.51
C ASP A 448 37.35 45.04 -2.04
N LEU A 449 37.33 44.80 -3.35
CA LEU A 449 38.29 43.93 -4.01
C LEU A 449 39.74 44.43 -3.84
N GLU A 450 39.98 45.74 -3.71
CA GLU A 450 41.35 46.27 -3.62
C GLU A 450 41.91 46.11 -2.20
N ASN A 451 41.11 46.39 -1.18
CA ASN A 451 41.60 46.51 0.20
C ASN A 451 41.22 45.35 1.13
N ALA A 452 40.30 44.46 0.76
CA ALA A 452 39.88 43.36 1.63
C ALA A 452 41.05 42.38 1.89
N SER A 453 41.42 42.19 3.15
CA SER A 453 42.46 41.23 3.55
C SER A 453 41.97 39.78 3.57
N HIS A 454 40.66 39.58 3.70
CA HIS A 454 40.03 38.26 3.77
C HIS A 454 38.74 38.23 2.94
N LEU A 455 38.37 37.04 2.48
CA LEU A 455 37.03 36.74 1.99
C LEU A 455 36.42 35.56 2.74
N LEU A 456 35.10 35.52 2.80
CA LEU A 456 34.35 34.45 3.46
C LEU A 456 33.35 33.85 2.49
N LEU A 457 33.56 32.61 2.08
CA LEU A 457 32.57 31.86 1.30
C LEU A 457 31.70 31.06 2.25
N ALA A 458 30.38 31.16 2.12
CA ALA A 458 29.44 30.35 2.90
C ALA A 458 28.37 29.73 2.00
N VAL A 459 28.01 28.48 2.27
CA VAL A 459 27.10 27.69 1.45
C VAL A 459 26.26 26.74 2.31
N GLY A 460 25.02 26.49 1.90
CA GLY A 460 24.19 25.45 2.49
C GLY A 460 24.76 24.05 2.22
N GLU A 461 24.79 23.18 3.23
CA GLU A 461 25.27 21.81 3.08
C GLU A 461 24.39 20.98 2.13
N LEU A 462 23.09 21.28 2.11
CA LEU A 462 22.09 20.75 1.20
C LEU A 462 21.38 21.89 0.47
N GLY A 463 21.03 21.70 -0.81
CA GLY A 463 20.28 22.72 -1.56
C GLY A 463 18.83 22.90 -1.15
N VAL A 464 18.27 21.94 -0.41
CA VAL A 464 17.02 22.02 0.37
C VAL A 464 16.97 20.83 1.33
N VAL A 465 16.37 21.03 2.50
CA VAL A 465 15.89 19.93 3.36
C VAL A 465 14.37 19.85 3.26
N ALA A 466 13.85 18.70 2.84
CA ALA A 466 12.41 18.46 2.75
C ALA A 466 11.91 17.74 4.01
N MET A 467 10.86 18.26 4.61
CA MET A 467 10.18 17.73 5.79
C MET A 467 8.71 17.51 5.49
N ALA A 468 8.02 16.69 6.29
CA ALA A 468 6.58 16.51 6.14
C ALA A 468 5.76 17.68 6.71
N GLY A 469 6.30 18.40 7.71
CA GLY A 469 5.58 19.48 8.40
C GLY A 469 4.42 18.99 9.28
N CYS A 470 4.39 17.71 9.64
CA CYS A 470 3.31 17.08 10.41
C CYS A 470 3.82 16.31 11.63
N ASP A 471 4.82 16.83 12.35
CA ASP A 471 5.51 16.11 13.43
C ASP A 471 4.60 15.71 14.60
N GLY A 472 3.39 16.27 14.70
CA GLY A 472 2.35 15.79 15.62
C GLY A 472 1.69 14.47 15.22
N SER A 473 2.02 13.91 14.05
CA SER A 473 1.57 12.60 13.57
C SER A 473 2.77 11.70 13.24
N PHE A 474 3.65 12.13 12.35
CA PHE A 474 4.91 11.45 12.08
C PHE A 474 6.00 12.44 11.63
N SER A 475 7.25 12.03 11.78
CA SER A 475 8.42 12.79 11.34
C SER A 475 9.34 11.94 10.47
N LEU A 476 9.78 12.51 9.35
CA LEU A 476 10.73 11.89 8.41
C LEU A 476 12.17 12.32 8.66
N ALA A 477 12.37 13.45 9.33
CA ALA A 477 13.68 14.05 9.58
C ALA A 477 13.56 15.08 10.71
N ALA A 478 14.62 15.30 11.48
CA ALA A 478 14.67 16.41 12.43
C ALA A 478 14.75 17.76 11.67
N PRO A 479 14.03 18.81 12.09
CA PRO A 479 14.08 20.11 11.44
C PRO A 479 15.47 20.73 11.44
N GLY A 480 15.87 21.23 10.26
CA GLY A 480 17.09 22.02 10.10
C GLY A 480 17.81 21.81 8.78
N ASN A 481 18.85 22.60 8.55
CA ASN A 481 19.82 22.43 7.46
C ASN A 481 21.22 22.80 7.98
N GLY A 482 22.27 22.50 7.23
CA GLY A 482 23.65 22.84 7.59
C GLY A 482 24.20 24.02 6.80
N LEU A 483 25.17 24.73 7.37
CA LEU A 483 26.03 25.69 6.68
C LEU A 483 27.49 25.22 6.73
N LYS A 484 28.21 25.44 5.64
CA LYS A 484 29.67 25.33 5.56
C LYS A 484 30.26 26.69 5.17
N ALA A 485 31.36 27.06 5.78
CA ALA A 485 32.06 28.31 5.46
C ALA A 485 33.57 28.10 5.35
N VAL A 486 34.20 28.89 4.48
CA VAL A 486 35.64 28.93 4.27
C VAL A 486 36.09 30.37 4.34
N LEU A 487 36.96 30.66 5.31
CA LEU A 487 37.63 31.94 5.43
C LEU A 487 38.96 31.84 4.70
N VAL A 488 39.18 32.71 3.73
CA VAL A 488 40.41 32.77 2.93
C VAL A 488 41.09 34.10 3.20
N LYS A 489 42.35 34.05 3.63
CA LYS A 489 43.23 35.22 3.66
C LYS A 489 43.75 35.45 2.25
N ARG A 490 43.52 36.65 1.72
CA ARG A 490 43.93 37.04 0.37
C ARG A 490 45.41 37.35 0.34
N ASP A 491 46.11 36.81 -0.65
CA ASP A 491 47.54 37.05 -0.91
C ASP A 491 47.87 36.56 -2.33
N VAL A 492 49.14 36.63 -2.74
CA VAL A 492 49.64 36.01 -3.99
C VAL A 492 49.29 34.53 -4.02
N LEU A 493 49.51 33.85 -2.88
CA LEU A 493 49.09 32.49 -2.61
C LEU A 493 48.12 32.48 -1.42
N PRO A 494 46.81 32.48 -1.67
CA PRO A 494 45.80 32.56 -0.62
C PRO A 494 45.85 31.38 0.34
N GLU A 495 45.55 31.63 1.61
CA GLU A 495 45.56 30.63 2.67
C GLU A 495 44.18 30.50 3.32
N VAL A 496 43.77 29.27 3.59
CA VAL A 496 42.53 29.01 4.36
C VAL A 496 42.80 29.18 5.84
N VAL A 497 42.04 30.05 6.49
CA VAL A 497 42.20 30.40 7.91
C VAL A 497 41.15 29.68 8.74
N THR A 498 41.58 28.76 9.60
CA THR A 498 40.70 28.12 10.62
C THR A 498 41.21 28.29 12.05
N GLN A 499 42.52 28.48 12.23
CA GLN A 499 43.11 28.75 13.54
C GLN A 499 43.06 30.25 13.87
N GLY A 500 42.72 30.60 15.10
CA GLY A 500 42.68 32.00 15.55
C GLY A 500 41.55 32.85 14.95
N ALA A 501 40.61 32.24 14.21
CA ALA A 501 39.43 32.90 13.67
C ALA A 501 38.15 32.27 14.24
N THR A 502 37.14 33.10 14.50
CA THR A 502 35.80 32.68 14.90
C THR A 502 34.81 33.02 13.80
N VAL A 503 34.03 32.04 13.34
CA VAL A 503 32.94 32.25 12.38
C VAL A 503 31.60 32.08 13.07
N ARG A 504 30.72 33.07 12.91
CA ARG A 504 29.36 33.09 13.44
C ARG A 504 28.34 33.08 12.32
N TYR A 505 27.19 32.48 12.57
CA TYR A 505 26.01 32.58 11.72
C TYR A 505 24.85 33.18 12.52
N ALA A 506 23.99 33.91 11.84
CA ALA A 506 22.76 34.46 12.40
C ALA A 506 21.61 34.33 11.40
N ALA A 507 20.47 33.82 11.88
CA ALA A 507 19.24 33.74 11.12
C ALA A 507 18.66 35.15 10.88
N PRO A 508 17.94 35.36 9.76
CA PRO A 508 17.19 36.59 9.57
C PRO A 508 16.07 36.69 10.63
N ASP A 509 15.64 37.91 10.98
CA ASP A 509 14.74 38.14 12.12
C ASP A 509 13.46 37.29 12.08
N GLY A 510 12.83 37.15 10.91
CA GLY A 510 11.62 36.33 10.73
C GLY A 510 11.83 34.80 10.80
N ALA A 511 13.07 34.31 10.94
CA ALA A 511 13.41 32.88 10.98
C ALA A 511 14.10 32.46 12.29
N LYS A 512 14.13 33.32 13.31
CA LYS A 512 14.76 33.02 14.62
C LYS A 512 13.93 32.10 15.52
N ASN A 513 12.65 31.87 15.19
CA ASN A 513 11.72 31.16 16.05
C ASN A 513 11.09 29.91 15.40
N PRO A 514 11.86 28.95 14.84
CA PRO A 514 11.27 27.79 14.16
C PRO A 514 10.34 26.93 15.03
N ALA A 515 10.51 26.92 16.35
CA ALA A 515 9.62 26.20 17.29
C ALA A 515 8.26 26.85 17.48
N ALA A 516 8.07 28.10 17.07
CA ALA A 516 6.75 28.72 17.01
C ALA A 516 5.91 28.15 15.85
N HIS A 517 6.58 27.63 14.82
CA HIS A 517 5.94 27.26 13.54
C HIS A 517 5.90 25.76 13.28
N LEU A 518 6.86 24.99 13.80
CA LEU A 518 6.89 23.54 13.64
C LEU A 518 6.62 22.83 14.97
N PRO A 519 5.73 21.81 14.99
CA PRO A 519 5.38 21.12 16.21
C PRO A 519 6.49 20.18 16.74
N PHE A 520 7.59 19.97 16.00
CA PHE A 520 8.65 19.03 16.34
C PHE A 520 9.13 19.11 17.80
N TRP A 521 9.40 20.32 18.30
CA TRP A 521 9.95 20.51 19.66
C TRP A 521 8.98 20.05 20.76
N LYS A 522 7.66 20.21 20.55
CA LYS A 522 6.63 19.69 21.46
C LYS A 522 6.72 18.17 21.60
N TYR A 523 7.16 17.48 20.55
CA TYR A 523 7.22 16.02 20.46
C TYR A 523 8.64 15.46 20.48
N ALA A 524 9.67 16.28 20.71
CA ALA A 524 11.08 15.87 20.63
C ALA A 524 11.40 14.68 21.54
N LYS A 525 10.78 14.61 22.73
CA LYS A 525 11.00 13.49 23.65
C LYS A 525 10.57 12.16 23.04
N THR A 526 9.45 12.13 22.33
CA THR A 526 8.92 10.95 21.64
C THR A 526 9.70 10.67 20.36
N LEU A 527 10.01 11.71 19.57
CA LEU A 527 10.61 11.56 18.24
C LEU A 527 12.10 11.23 18.27
N VAL A 528 12.87 11.83 19.19
CA VAL A 528 14.34 11.68 19.25
C VAL A 528 14.85 11.25 20.62
N GLY A 529 13.96 10.90 21.56
CA GLY A 529 14.32 10.38 22.89
C GLY A 529 14.81 11.45 23.88
N LYS A 530 14.94 12.71 23.46
CA LYS A 530 15.47 13.82 24.25
C LYS A 530 14.47 14.96 24.34
N THR A 531 14.37 15.58 25.52
CA THR A 531 13.70 16.88 25.63
C THR A 531 14.67 17.93 25.07
N LEU A 532 14.22 18.72 24.10
CA LEU A 532 14.99 19.79 23.51
C LEU A 532 14.39 21.13 23.93
N ALA A 533 15.24 22.12 24.21
CA ALA A 533 14.79 23.49 24.31
C ALA A 533 14.21 23.95 22.95
N GLY A 534 13.25 24.87 22.99
CA GLY A 534 12.72 25.48 21.76
C GLY A 534 13.85 26.04 20.89
N ASN A 535 13.70 25.95 19.58
CA ASN A 535 14.67 26.41 18.59
C ASN A 535 16.06 25.76 18.72
N THR A 536 16.20 24.63 19.42
CA THR A 536 17.48 23.93 19.56
C THR A 536 17.44 22.61 18.79
N SER A 537 18.47 22.34 17.99
CA SER A 537 18.56 21.09 17.21
C SER A 537 19.03 19.90 18.05
N VAL A 538 19.01 18.71 17.45
CA VAL A 538 19.50 17.47 18.09
C VAL A 538 21.01 17.50 18.42
N THR A 539 21.76 18.38 17.75
CA THR A 539 23.20 18.61 17.97
C THR A 539 23.48 19.80 18.90
N GLY A 540 22.44 20.48 19.39
CA GLY A 540 22.58 21.63 20.30
C GLY A 540 22.77 22.98 19.61
N LEU A 541 22.57 23.07 18.29
CA LEU A 541 22.64 24.33 17.56
C LEU A 541 21.33 25.12 17.69
N THR A 542 21.46 26.44 17.67
CA THR A 542 20.35 27.42 17.65
C THR A 542 20.34 28.18 16.33
N PRO A 543 19.32 28.99 15.99
CA PRO A 543 19.30 29.75 14.73
C PRO A 543 20.46 30.75 14.60
N ASP A 544 20.99 31.22 15.72
CA ASP A 544 22.20 32.03 15.80
C ASP A 544 23.27 31.23 16.56
N GLY A 545 24.52 31.26 16.10
CA GLY A 545 25.56 30.45 16.74
C GLY A 545 26.97 30.65 16.20
N ILE A 546 27.89 29.86 16.75
CA ILE A 546 29.29 29.78 16.32
C ILE A 546 29.47 28.49 15.51
N MET A 547 30.16 28.57 14.38
CA MET A 547 30.49 27.41 13.56
C MET A 547 31.72 26.68 14.13
N THR A 548 31.73 25.35 14.02
CA THR A 548 32.82 24.51 14.50
C THR A 548 33.88 24.34 13.43
N PRO A 549 35.18 24.60 13.69
CA PRO A 549 36.24 24.28 12.75
C PRO A 549 36.36 22.77 12.54
N ALA A 550 36.43 22.34 11.29
CA ALA A 550 36.57 20.96 10.86
C ALA A 550 37.56 20.88 9.68
N GLY A 551 38.85 20.72 9.99
CA GLY A 551 39.92 20.77 8.98
C GLY A 551 40.10 22.18 8.43
N LYS A 552 39.88 22.36 7.11
CA LYS A 552 39.99 23.64 6.38
C LYS A 552 38.64 24.33 6.18
N VAL A 553 37.61 23.95 6.94
CA VAL A 553 36.28 24.55 6.84
C VAL A 553 35.69 24.79 8.22
N PHE A 554 34.75 25.72 8.32
CA PHE A 554 33.84 25.86 9.46
C PHE A 554 32.51 25.21 9.11
N THR A 555 31.92 24.46 10.05
CA THR A 555 30.65 23.76 9.84
C THR A 555 29.66 24.05 10.96
N ALA A 556 28.39 24.15 10.59
CA ALA A 556 27.26 24.17 11.52
C ALA A 556 26.18 23.24 10.93
N ALA A 557 26.23 21.96 11.30
CA ALA A 557 25.35 20.92 10.76
C ALA A 557 24.10 20.75 11.63
N GLY A 558 22.93 20.96 11.03
CA GLY A 558 21.64 20.85 11.70
C GLY A 558 21.23 22.12 12.45
N ILE A 559 21.49 23.30 11.88
CA ILE A 559 20.88 24.55 12.33
C ILE A 559 19.36 24.39 12.21
N PRO A 560 18.56 24.65 13.25
CA PRO A 560 17.12 24.52 13.17
C PRO A 560 16.52 25.64 12.32
N VAL A 561 15.74 25.28 11.29
CA VAL A 561 15.15 26.21 10.32
C VAL A 561 13.73 25.77 9.99
N SER A 562 12.84 26.75 9.79
CA SER A 562 11.45 26.57 9.35
C SER A 562 11.25 27.28 7.99
N PRO A 563 10.45 26.71 7.06
CA PRO A 563 10.04 27.41 5.86
C PRO A 563 8.94 28.45 6.13
N TYR A 564 8.44 28.53 7.37
CA TYR A 564 7.43 29.47 7.80
C TYR A 564 8.08 30.59 8.60
N ALA A 565 7.81 31.83 8.21
CA ALA A 565 8.32 33.03 8.86
C ALA A 565 7.33 33.60 9.90
N ASP A 566 7.85 34.42 10.81
CA ASP A 566 7.06 35.05 11.90
C ASP A 566 5.92 35.95 11.39
N ASP A 567 5.98 36.41 10.13
CA ASP A 567 4.92 37.20 9.47
C ASP A 567 3.82 36.32 8.82
N GLY A 568 3.91 35.01 8.95
CA GLY A 568 2.98 34.03 8.39
C GLY A 568 3.24 33.68 6.92
N THR A 569 4.30 34.21 6.29
CA THR A 569 4.66 33.86 4.91
C THR A 569 5.44 32.54 4.84
N VAL A 570 5.34 31.88 3.69
CA VAL A 570 6.17 30.72 3.37
C VAL A 570 7.43 31.22 2.66
N ASN A 571 8.59 31.10 3.32
CA ASN A 571 9.90 31.40 2.77
C ASN A 571 10.82 30.16 2.86
N PRO A 572 10.96 29.39 1.76
CA PRO A 572 11.83 28.23 1.72
C PRO A 572 13.33 28.57 1.71
N TYR A 573 13.70 29.84 1.55
CA TYR A 573 15.07 30.31 1.34
C TYR A 573 15.52 31.36 2.36
N PRO A 574 15.47 31.07 3.68
CA PRO A 574 15.95 32.02 4.68
C PRO A 574 17.45 32.27 4.50
N VAL A 575 17.81 33.56 4.50
CA VAL A 575 19.17 34.03 4.23
C VAL A 575 19.89 34.35 5.53
N PHE A 576 20.87 33.53 5.86
CA PHE A 576 21.69 33.68 7.05
C PHE A 576 22.84 34.64 6.79
N THR A 577 23.15 35.46 7.80
CA THR A 577 24.38 36.28 7.79
C THR A 577 25.50 35.46 8.42
N VAL A 578 26.66 35.41 7.76
CA VAL A 578 27.84 34.69 8.25
C VAL A 578 28.99 35.68 8.39
N THR A 579 29.60 35.76 9.56
CA THR A 579 30.66 36.73 9.87
C THR A 579 31.88 36.03 10.46
N ALA A 580 33.06 36.41 10.00
CA ALA A 580 34.34 35.98 10.55
C ALA A 580 35.00 37.11 11.34
N ALA A 581 35.60 36.78 12.47
CA ALA A 581 36.39 37.69 13.29
C ALA A 581 37.69 37.01 13.74
N ASP A 582 38.73 37.78 14.03
CA ASP A 582 39.98 37.28 14.59
C ASP A 582 39.85 36.91 16.08
N ALA A 583 40.97 36.48 16.70
CA ALA A 583 41.02 36.11 18.11
C ALA A 583 40.74 37.28 19.07
N ALA A 584 40.93 38.53 18.62
CA ALA A 584 40.61 39.74 19.39
C ALA A 584 39.16 40.21 19.17
N GLY A 585 38.42 39.59 18.24
CA GLY A 585 37.05 39.95 17.88
C GLY A 585 36.94 41.01 16.79
N ALA A 586 38.05 41.40 16.15
CA ALA A 586 38.01 42.34 15.03
C ALA A 586 37.42 41.66 13.79
N PRO A 587 36.53 42.33 13.04
CA PRO A 587 35.88 41.75 11.86
C PRO A 587 36.90 41.49 10.75
N LEU A 588 36.87 40.27 10.19
CA LEU A 588 37.72 39.87 9.07
C LEU A 588 36.95 39.90 7.73
N ALA A 589 35.75 39.32 7.72
CA ALA A 589 34.90 39.26 6.52
C ALA A 589 33.45 38.93 6.91
N ALA A 590 32.50 39.29 6.04
CA ALA A 590 31.09 38.94 6.19
C ALA A 590 30.49 38.53 4.84
N THR A 591 29.56 37.59 4.86
CA THR A 591 28.82 37.14 3.68
C THR A 591 27.41 36.70 4.09
N LYS A 592 26.64 36.20 3.12
CA LYS A 592 25.33 35.60 3.34
C LYS A 592 25.22 34.24 2.66
N ALA A 593 24.45 33.34 3.24
CA ALA A 593 24.17 32.01 2.69
C ALA A 593 22.73 31.59 2.93
N VAL A 594 22.17 30.84 1.99
CA VAL A 594 20.82 30.29 2.11
C VAL A 594 20.85 28.96 2.87
N ALA A 595 20.03 28.82 3.90
CA ALA A 595 19.76 27.55 4.57
C ALA A 595 18.38 27.02 4.16
N ALA A 596 18.29 26.50 2.93
CA ALA A 596 17.00 26.18 2.31
C ALA A 596 16.27 25.02 3.02
N VAL A 597 14.97 25.18 3.23
CA VAL A 597 14.12 24.18 3.89
C VAL A 597 12.72 24.22 3.27
N SER A 598 12.02 23.09 3.25
CA SER A 598 10.67 23.01 2.69
C SER A 598 9.85 21.93 3.38
N THR A 599 8.54 22.14 3.41
CA THR A 599 7.52 21.19 3.82
C THR A 599 6.66 20.70 2.64
N GLU A 600 7.07 21.02 1.41
CA GLU A 600 6.30 20.76 0.19
C GLU A 600 6.48 19.29 -0.24
N MET A 601 5.72 18.42 0.44
CA MET A 601 5.61 17.00 0.11
C MET A 601 4.17 16.67 -0.32
N GLY A 602 3.96 16.42 -1.60
CA GLY A 602 2.65 16.23 -2.23
C GLY A 602 1.90 14.93 -1.88
N CYS A 603 2.10 14.37 -0.68
CA CYS A 603 1.50 13.12 -0.22
C CYS A 603 -0.03 13.09 -0.38
N LYS A 604 -0.68 14.25 -0.25
CA LYS A 604 -2.14 14.41 -0.40
C LYS A 604 -2.70 13.90 -1.73
N THR A 605 -1.87 13.87 -2.79
CA THR A 605 -2.31 13.45 -4.13
C THR A 605 -2.79 12.00 -4.13
N CYS A 606 -2.09 11.12 -3.42
CA CYS A 606 -2.42 9.69 -3.33
C CYS A 606 -3.02 9.28 -1.98
N HIS A 607 -2.82 10.07 -0.92
CA HIS A 607 -3.34 9.77 0.42
C HIS A 607 -4.59 10.58 0.81
N GLY A 608 -5.02 11.52 -0.05
CA GLY A 608 -6.16 12.39 0.21
C GLY A 608 -5.84 13.56 1.15
N GLY A 609 -6.85 14.36 1.47
CA GLY A 609 -6.69 15.61 2.24
C GLY A 609 -6.29 16.83 1.39
N SER A 610 -5.68 17.82 2.03
CA SER A 610 -5.24 19.09 1.47
C SER A 610 -3.79 19.39 1.88
N TRP A 611 -3.26 20.53 1.45
CA TRP A 611 -2.08 21.11 2.07
C TRP A 611 -2.41 21.52 3.51
N GLY A 612 -1.42 21.43 4.40
CA GLY A 612 -1.55 21.76 5.82
C GLY A 612 -1.39 23.25 6.09
N GLU A 613 -0.55 23.93 5.30
CA GLU A 613 -0.19 25.33 5.50
C GLU A 613 -0.33 26.12 4.19
N ALA A 614 -0.90 27.33 4.30
CA ALA A 614 -1.05 28.32 3.23
C ALA A 614 -1.61 27.79 1.89
N GLU A 615 -2.39 26.71 1.92
CA GLU A 615 -2.87 25.98 0.74
C GLU A 615 -1.77 25.58 -0.28
N ALA A 616 -0.51 25.56 0.14
CA ALA A 616 0.64 25.40 -0.75
C ALA A 616 1.64 24.33 -0.29
N THR A 617 1.70 24.04 1.02
CA THR A 617 2.74 23.16 1.58
C THR A 617 2.28 22.44 2.86
N GLY A 618 3.10 21.53 3.37
CA GLY A 618 2.86 20.79 4.61
C GLY A 618 1.84 19.66 4.47
N VAL A 619 2.09 18.51 5.09
CA VAL A 619 1.16 17.39 5.13
C VAL A 619 0.05 17.67 6.14
N ALA A 620 -1.19 17.80 5.69
CA ALA A 620 -2.33 17.98 6.58
C ALA A 620 -2.59 16.74 7.44
N LYS A 621 -3.19 16.93 8.62
CA LYS A 621 -3.50 15.85 9.57
C LYS A 621 -4.29 14.68 8.95
N PRO A 622 -5.37 14.88 8.16
CA PRO A 622 -6.09 13.75 7.53
C PRO A 622 -5.21 12.94 6.58
N THR A 623 -4.30 13.60 5.86
CA THR A 623 -3.32 12.94 4.98
C THR A 623 -2.35 12.10 5.81
N ALA A 624 -1.85 12.64 6.92
CA ALA A 624 -0.94 11.94 7.81
C ALA A 624 -1.60 10.70 8.46
N GLU A 625 -2.84 10.83 8.93
CA GLU A 625 -3.64 9.72 9.45
C GLU A 625 -3.85 8.63 8.40
N ALA A 626 -4.16 9.01 7.16
CA ALA A 626 -4.31 8.07 6.05
C ALA A 626 -3.00 7.32 5.73
N ILE A 627 -1.85 7.99 5.78
CA ILE A 627 -0.53 7.36 5.62
C ILE A 627 -0.30 6.31 6.70
N LEU A 628 -0.51 6.67 7.98
CA LEU A 628 -0.32 5.75 9.10
C LEU A 628 -1.30 4.58 9.05
N ALA A 629 -2.56 4.81 8.67
CA ALA A 629 -3.57 3.75 8.52
C ALA A 629 -3.21 2.76 7.40
N VAL A 630 -2.68 3.26 6.28
CA VAL A 630 -2.15 2.39 5.21
C VAL A 630 -0.94 1.60 5.71
N HIS A 631 -0.03 2.23 6.46
CA HIS A 631 1.11 1.54 7.04
C HIS A 631 0.67 0.41 7.97
N ASP A 632 -0.26 0.69 8.89
CA ASP A 632 -0.83 -0.29 9.82
C ASP A 632 -1.50 -1.46 9.07
N LYS A 633 -2.33 -1.14 8.07
CA LYS A 633 -3.00 -2.15 7.23
C LYS A 633 -2.00 -3.09 6.55
N ARG A 634 -0.85 -2.59 6.10
CA ARG A 634 0.12 -3.36 5.29
C ARG A 634 1.20 -4.05 6.10
N ASN A 635 1.54 -3.50 7.27
CA ASN A 635 2.65 -3.99 8.10
C ASN A 635 2.18 -4.58 9.46
N GLY A 636 0.89 -4.51 9.78
CA GLY A 636 0.34 -5.05 11.03
C GLY A 636 0.73 -4.23 12.27
N THR A 637 1.03 -2.95 12.08
CA THR A 637 1.37 -2.02 13.16
C THR A 637 0.12 -1.33 13.71
N LYS A 638 0.28 -0.48 14.74
CA LYS A 638 -0.78 0.33 15.37
C LYS A 638 -0.40 1.82 15.44
N LEU A 639 0.42 2.27 14.51
CA LEU A 639 1.01 3.61 14.46
C LEU A 639 -0.04 4.72 14.39
N ALA A 640 -1.14 4.50 13.66
CA ALA A 640 -2.22 5.47 13.58
C ALA A 640 -2.88 5.67 14.95
N GLN A 641 -3.08 4.58 15.71
CA GLN A 641 -3.61 4.63 17.06
C GLN A 641 -2.62 5.32 18.02
N THR A 642 -1.33 4.97 17.94
CA THR A 642 -0.27 5.58 18.76
C THR A 642 -0.19 7.10 18.54
N ALA A 643 -0.16 7.55 17.28
CA ALA A 643 -0.18 8.98 16.94
C ALA A 643 -1.44 9.69 17.46
N ALA A 644 -2.61 9.05 17.36
CA ALA A 644 -3.86 9.61 17.88
C ALA A 644 -3.87 9.78 19.41
N LEU A 645 -3.06 9.00 20.14
CA LEU A 645 -2.86 9.13 21.59
C LEU A 645 -1.84 10.22 21.97
N GLY A 646 -1.34 10.98 20.99
CA GLY A 646 -0.36 12.07 21.22
C GLY A 646 1.09 11.61 21.18
N GLU A 647 1.36 10.38 20.73
CA GLU A 647 2.70 9.82 20.56
C GLU A 647 3.03 9.72 19.05
N PRO A 648 3.56 10.78 18.42
CA PRO A 648 3.85 10.74 17.00
C PRO A 648 4.99 9.78 16.66
N VAL A 649 5.00 9.34 15.40
CA VAL A 649 5.91 8.31 14.92
C VAL A 649 7.17 8.91 14.33
N ALA A 650 8.34 8.58 14.89
CA ALA A 650 9.62 8.80 14.22
C ALA A 650 9.83 7.73 13.16
N CYS A 651 9.63 8.05 11.87
CA CYS A 651 9.86 7.09 10.78
C CYS A 651 11.32 6.63 10.76
N PHE A 652 12.26 7.55 11.00
CA PHE A 652 13.69 7.25 11.14
C PHE A 652 14.00 6.38 12.38
N GLY A 653 13.13 6.42 13.41
CA GLY A 653 13.21 5.59 14.62
C GLY A 653 13.03 4.10 14.34
N CYS A 654 12.34 3.75 13.25
CA CYS A 654 12.20 2.39 12.76
C CYS A 654 13.10 2.12 11.56
N HIS A 655 13.13 3.03 10.59
CA HIS A 655 13.88 2.88 9.35
C HIS A 655 15.17 3.69 9.44
N THR A 656 16.33 3.03 9.43
CA THR A 656 17.61 3.75 9.51
C THR A 656 17.77 4.78 8.40
N ASP A 657 18.38 5.93 8.72
CA ASP A 657 18.64 6.99 7.76
C ASP A 657 20.00 7.64 8.07
N ALA A 658 20.87 7.67 7.04
CA ALA A 658 22.21 8.27 7.12
C ALA A 658 22.25 9.74 6.64
N GLY A 659 21.09 10.33 6.34
CA GLY A 659 20.95 11.72 5.97
C GLY A 659 21.27 12.67 7.12
N PRO A 660 21.73 13.91 6.84
CA PRO A 660 22.20 14.83 7.89
C PRO A 660 21.21 15.12 9.01
N ASN A 661 19.90 15.02 8.72
CA ASN A 661 18.83 15.33 9.65
C ASN A 661 18.31 14.11 10.46
N ALA A 662 18.93 12.94 10.28
CA ALA A 662 18.58 11.72 11.00
C ALA A 662 19.80 10.86 11.37
N ALA A 663 20.99 11.19 10.86
CA ALA A 663 22.22 10.47 11.12
C ALA A 663 22.51 10.36 12.63
N GLY A 664 22.81 9.14 13.07
CA GLY A 664 23.10 8.85 14.48
C GLY A 664 21.87 8.73 15.38
N LEU A 665 20.65 8.94 14.86
CA LEU A 665 19.43 8.63 15.58
C LEU A 665 19.17 7.10 15.56
N PRO A 666 18.50 6.56 16.61
CA PRO A 666 18.19 5.12 16.67
C PRO A 666 17.35 4.69 15.46
N GLY A 667 17.61 3.49 14.95
CA GLY A 667 16.82 2.85 13.89
C GLY A 667 17.01 1.35 13.94
N ARG A 668 16.13 0.60 13.28
CA ARG A 668 16.16 -0.87 13.28
C ARG A 668 16.89 -1.40 12.05
N PRO A 669 18.13 -1.91 12.17
CA PRO A 669 18.97 -2.24 11.02
C PRO A 669 18.44 -3.42 10.20
N GLU A 670 17.57 -4.27 10.76
CA GLU A 670 16.91 -5.37 10.06
C GLU A 670 15.82 -4.90 9.09
N LEU A 671 15.31 -3.67 9.27
CA LEU A 671 14.38 -3.03 8.33
C LEU A 671 15.13 -2.32 7.20
N LEU A 672 14.42 -2.08 6.09
CA LEU A 672 14.94 -1.25 5.00
C LEU A 672 15.26 0.16 5.52
N THR A 673 16.29 0.81 4.99
CA THR A 673 16.49 2.25 5.24
C THR A 673 15.26 3.06 4.84
N LEU A 674 15.07 4.26 5.39
CA LEU A 674 13.89 5.09 5.12
C LEU A 674 13.74 5.37 3.63
N SER A 675 14.84 5.72 2.97
CA SER A 675 14.88 5.93 1.52
C SER A 675 14.49 4.68 0.73
N ALA A 676 15.05 3.51 1.05
CA ALA A 676 14.72 2.27 0.33
C ALA A 676 13.26 1.83 0.56
N ALA A 677 12.72 2.02 1.77
CA ALA A 677 11.34 1.69 2.10
C ALA A 677 10.34 2.55 1.33
N VAL A 678 10.54 3.89 1.33
CA VAL A 678 9.64 4.84 0.67
C VAL A 678 9.71 4.68 -0.84
N HIS A 679 10.90 4.72 -1.44
CA HIS A 679 11.03 4.61 -2.91
C HIS A 679 10.64 3.22 -3.41
N GLY A 680 11.07 2.16 -2.72
CA GLY A 680 10.75 0.79 -3.09
C GLY A 680 9.25 0.49 -3.09
N PHE A 681 8.50 1.07 -2.15
CA PHE A 681 7.04 0.91 -2.13
C PHE A 681 6.35 1.72 -3.23
N HIS A 682 6.70 3.00 -3.39
CA HIS A 682 6.01 3.90 -4.30
C HIS A 682 6.33 3.64 -5.78
N ALA A 683 7.51 3.09 -6.11
CA ALA A 683 7.91 2.81 -7.49
C ALA A 683 6.91 1.91 -8.26
N SER A 684 6.19 1.03 -7.56
CA SER A 684 5.17 0.18 -8.18
C SER A 684 3.91 0.96 -8.62
N TYR A 685 3.62 2.10 -8.00
CA TYR A 685 2.45 2.94 -8.25
C TYR A 685 2.74 4.12 -9.17
N MET A 686 4.02 4.35 -9.49
CA MET A 686 4.50 5.51 -10.26
C MET A 686 5.38 5.09 -11.45
N THR A 687 5.28 3.81 -11.83
CA THR A 687 6.01 3.25 -12.98
C THR A 687 5.65 3.99 -14.27
N GLY A 688 6.63 4.20 -15.15
CA GLY A 688 6.45 4.79 -16.48
C GLY A 688 6.47 6.32 -16.52
N GLN A 689 6.56 6.99 -15.37
CA GLN A 689 6.55 8.46 -15.26
C GLN A 689 7.96 9.08 -15.37
N GLY A 690 8.05 10.33 -15.81
CA GLY A 690 9.28 11.11 -15.86
C GLY A 690 9.68 11.72 -14.51
N ALA A 691 10.25 12.93 -14.55
CA ALA A 691 10.68 13.66 -13.35
C ALA A 691 9.50 14.07 -12.44
N GLU A 692 8.29 14.12 -12.98
CA GLU A 692 7.07 14.41 -12.22
C GLU A 692 6.81 13.40 -11.10
N ALA A 693 7.28 12.15 -11.25
CA ALA A 693 7.22 11.16 -10.16
C ALA A 693 8.01 11.61 -8.93
N CYS A 694 9.16 12.24 -9.13
CA CYS A 694 9.99 12.79 -8.06
C CYS A 694 9.36 14.07 -7.48
N ASN A 695 8.85 14.96 -8.33
CA ASN A 695 8.23 16.24 -7.94
C ASN A 695 6.99 16.09 -7.04
N ARG A 696 6.37 14.91 -7.01
CA ARG A 696 5.24 14.63 -6.12
C ARG A 696 5.63 14.49 -4.65
N CYS A 697 6.89 14.16 -4.37
CA CYS A 697 7.40 13.95 -3.01
C CYS A 697 8.53 14.90 -2.65
N HIS A 698 9.28 15.38 -3.64
CA HIS A 698 10.34 16.35 -3.50
C HIS A 698 9.85 17.73 -3.93
N PRO A 699 10.33 18.80 -3.27
CA PRO A 699 9.87 20.17 -3.48
C PRO A 699 10.47 20.80 -4.75
N THR A 700 10.45 20.08 -5.86
CA THR A 700 11.13 20.37 -7.14
C THR A 700 10.16 20.67 -8.27
N ALA A 701 8.86 20.68 -8.01
CA ALA A 701 7.87 21.04 -9.01
C ALA A 701 8.11 22.50 -9.49
N PRO A 702 8.17 22.77 -10.82
CA PRO A 702 8.39 24.12 -11.33
C PRO A 702 7.31 25.13 -10.90
N ASN A 703 6.10 24.63 -10.66
CA ASN A 703 4.95 25.42 -10.19
C ASN A 703 4.69 25.27 -8.67
N GLY A 704 5.59 24.61 -7.95
CA GLY A 704 5.56 24.48 -6.50
C GLY A 704 6.02 25.77 -5.82
N VAL A 705 5.78 25.88 -4.51
CA VAL A 705 6.20 27.04 -3.72
C VAL A 705 7.71 27.08 -3.53
N THR A 706 8.39 25.93 -3.58
CA THR A 706 9.82 25.83 -3.26
C THR A 706 10.69 25.95 -4.50
N GLN A 707 10.42 25.19 -5.56
CA GLN A 707 11.27 25.16 -6.77
C GLN A 707 12.74 24.81 -6.45
N ALA A 708 12.95 23.76 -5.66
CA ALA A 708 14.25 23.47 -5.05
C ALA A 708 15.36 23.12 -6.04
N GLN A 709 15.03 22.43 -7.15
CA GLN A 709 15.98 22.18 -8.23
C GLN A 709 16.03 23.42 -9.11
N ARG A 710 17.08 24.20 -8.95
CA ARG A 710 17.20 25.55 -9.52
C ARG A 710 18.59 25.84 -10.08
N ASP A 711 19.38 24.80 -10.29
CA ASP A 711 20.75 24.93 -10.78
C ASP A 711 20.84 25.01 -12.32
N ASN A 712 22.05 25.16 -12.84
CA ASN A 712 22.33 25.13 -14.27
C ASN A 712 21.86 23.83 -14.97
N HIS A 713 21.72 22.71 -14.25
CA HIS A 713 21.16 21.49 -14.82
C HIS A 713 19.66 21.65 -15.11
N ALA A 714 18.92 22.25 -14.18
CA ALA A 714 17.51 22.59 -14.38
C ALA A 714 17.33 23.49 -15.61
N ALA A 715 18.15 24.54 -15.74
CA ALA A 715 18.14 25.46 -16.88
C ALA A 715 18.46 24.76 -18.22
N ALA A 716 19.25 23.68 -18.18
CA ALA A 716 19.57 22.85 -19.34
C ALA A 716 18.53 21.74 -19.64
N GLY A 717 17.41 21.69 -18.89
CA GLY A 717 16.39 20.65 -19.03
C GLY A 717 16.81 19.27 -18.48
N ILE A 718 17.83 19.22 -17.63
CA ILE A 718 18.33 17.99 -17.01
C ILE A 718 17.59 17.77 -15.69
N GLY A 719 16.57 16.91 -15.72
CA GLY A 719 15.79 16.53 -14.54
C GLY A 719 16.41 15.40 -13.71
N CYS A 720 15.80 15.11 -12.55
CA CYS A 720 16.28 14.11 -11.59
C CYS A 720 16.63 12.73 -12.20
N PRO A 721 15.85 12.17 -13.16
CA PRO A 721 16.14 10.86 -13.73
C PRO A 721 17.50 10.74 -14.44
N ARG A 722 18.05 11.84 -14.95
CA ARG A 722 19.38 11.86 -15.60
C ARG A 722 20.53 11.63 -14.63
N CYS A 723 20.33 11.91 -13.34
CA CYS A 723 21.34 11.71 -12.32
C CYS A 723 21.04 10.49 -11.46
N HIS A 724 19.78 10.37 -11.01
CA HIS A 724 19.36 9.37 -10.03
C HIS A 724 18.69 8.14 -10.63
N GLY A 725 18.36 8.16 -11.93
CA GLY A 725 17.51 7.18 -12.60
C GLY A 725 16.02 7.51 -12.45
N PHE A 726 15.17 6.92 -13.31
CA PHE A 726 13.72 6.97 -13.11
C PHE A 726 13.32 6.34 -11.77
N MET A 727 12.08 6.53 -11.31
CA MET A 727 11.64 6.04 -9.99
C MET A 727 11.93 4.55 -9.77
N GLU A 728 11.75 3.74 -10.82
CA GLU A 728 12.05 2.30 -10.81
C GLU A 728 13.55 2.03 -10.68
N ASP A 729 14.37 2.70 -11.47
CA ASP A 729 15.83 2.60 -11.46
C ASP A 729 16.39 3.01 -10.09
N HIS A 730 15.91 4.14 -9.57
CA HIS A 730 16.29 4.68 -8.27
C HIS A 730 15.94 3.70 -7.15
N ALA A 731 14.69 3.22 -7.12
CA ALA A 731 14.24 2.24 -6.15
C ALA A 731 15.04 0.93 -6.24
N LEU A 732 15.29 0.43 -7.45
CA LEU A 732 16.07 -0.80 -7.66
C LEU A 732 17.51 -0.65 -7.17
N SER A 733 18.16 0.50 -7.38
CA SER A 733 19.54 0.74 -6.90
C SER A 733 19.64 0.68 -5.36
N LEU A 734 18.64 1.23 -4.67
CA LEU A 734 18.53 1.17 -3.21
C LEU A 734 18.21 -0.24 -2.73
N LEU A 735 17.20 -0.88 -3.32
CA LEU A 735 16.77 -2.21 -2.91
C LEU A 735 17.81 -3.29 -3.22
N ALA A 736 18.60 -3.14 -4.28
CA ALA A 736 19.70 -4.05 -4.58
C ALA A 736 20.77 -4.03 -3.48
N HIS A 737 21.07 -2.84 -2.92
CA HIS A 737 21.96 -2.70 -1.77
C HIS A 737 21.38 -3.39 -0.51
N GLU A 738 20.10 -3.14 -0.21
CA GLU A 738 19.41 -3.73 0.94
C GLU A 738 19.25 -5.27 0.81
N LYS A 739 19.05 -5.76 -0.42
CA LYS A 739 19.02 -7.20 -0.72
C LYS A 739 20.38 -7.84 -0.46
N ALA A 740 21.48 -7.20 -0.85
CA ALA A 740 22.84 -7.66 -0.56
C ALA A 740 23.11 -7.70 0.96
N ALA A 741 22.46 -6.82 1.73
CA ALA A 741 22.45 -6.84 3.19
C ALA A 741 21.49 -7.89 3.82
N GLY A 742 20.89 -8.78 3.02
CA GLY A 742 20.06 -9.89 3.51
C GLY A 742 18.60 -9.54 3.84
N LYS A 743 18.10 -8.36 3.47
CA LYS A 743 16.76 -7.91 3.86
C LYS A 743 15.68 -8.44 2.91
N ALA A 744 14.88 -9.41 3.38
CA ALA A 744 13.83 -10.06 2.58
C ALA A 744 12.77 -9.08 2.02
N ALA A 745 12.51 -7.96 2.72
CA ALA A 745 11.60 -6.93 2.25
C ALA A 745 12.06 -6.30 0.91
N ALA A 746 13.37 -6.21 0.68
CA ALA A 746 13.92 -5.67 -0.57
C ALA A 746 13.53 -6.56 -1.75
N VAL A 747 13.71 -7.88 -1.63
CA VAL A 747 13.35 -8.86 -2.68
C VAL A 747 11.88 -8.70 -3.08
N ARG A 748 10.99 -8.59 -2.09
CA ARG A 748 9.55 -8.42 -2.32
C ARG A 748 9.20 -7.13 -3.08
N LEU A 749 9.88 -6.02 -2.75
CA LEU A 749 9.64 -4.72 -3.40
C LEU A 749 10.29 -4.63 -4.79
N MET A 750 11.35 -5.40 -5.04
CA MET A 750 11.99 -5.49 -6.37
C MET A 750 11.17 -6.31 -7.36
N THR A 751 10.42 -7.32 -6.91
CA THR A 751 9.69 -8.28 -7.77
C THR A 751 8.86 -7.63 -8.89
N PRO A 752 8.05 -6.58 -8.65
CA PRO A 752 7.22 -5.98 -9.69
C PRO A 752 7.92 -4.90 -10.53
N LEU A 753 9.21 -4.62 -10.29
CA LEU A 753 9.91 -3.49 -10.91
C LEU A 753 10.81 -3.97 -12.05
N ALA A 754 10.77 -3.23 -13.15
CA ALA A 754 11.73 -3.34 -14.25
C ALA A 754 12.49 -2.01 -14.38
N PRO A 755 13.81 -2.04 -14.57
CA PRO A 755 14.57 -0.82 -14.83
C PRO A 755 14.20 -0.24 -16.21
N ARG A 756 14.43 1.06 -16.36
CA ARG A 756 14.18 1.82 -17.58
C ARG A 756 15.46 2.32 -18.22
N SER A 757 16.48 2.58 -17.41
CA SER A 757 17.77 3.09 -17.89
C SER A 757 18.77 2.00 -18.25
N VAL A 758 18.52 0.75 -17.86
CA VAL A 758 19.36 -0.42 -18.16
C VAL A 758 18.50 -1.63 -18.53
N ALA A 759 19.10 -2.61 -19.21
CA ALA A 759 18.35 -3.74 -19.78
C ALA A 759 17.77 -4.71 -18.75
N THR A 760 18.41 -4.88 -17.59
CA THR A 760 18.00 -5.87 -16.58
C THR A 760 18.25 -5.37 -15.17
N VAL A 761 17.51 -5.93 -14.20
CA VAL A 761 17.72 -5.64 -12.77
C VAL A 761 19.17 -5.94 -12.33
N ALA A 762 19.80 -6.96 -12.91
CA ALA A 762 21.20 -7.32 -12.61
C ALA A 762 22.21 -6.25 -13.07
N ALA A 763 21.85 -5.44 -14.07
CA ALA A 763 22.67 -4.32 -14.54
C ALA A 763 22.52 -3.06 -13.68
N VAL A 764 21.59 -3.03 -12.71
CA VAL A 764 21.45 -1.92 -11.77
C VAL A 764 22.50 -2.07 -10.66
N HIS A 765 23.42 -1.12 -10.59
CA HIS A 765 24.45 -1.05 -9.56
C HIS A 765 23.82 -0.63 -8.22
N PRO A 766 24.04 -1.42 -7.15
CA PRO A 766 23.51 -1.11 -5.84
C PRO A 766 24.16 0.17 -5.27
N ARG A 767 23.38 0.94 -4.50
CA ARG A 767 23.89 2.09 -3.75
C ARG A 767 23.31 2.19 -2.36
N ALA A 768 24.13 2.58 -1.40
CA ALA A 768 23.70 2.95 -0.06
C ALA A 768 23.07 4.36 -0.07
N ALA A 769 21.91 4.51 0.57
CA ALA A 769 21.27 5.81 0.72
C ALA A 769 22.19 6.82 1.44
N TRP A 770 22.20 8.07 0.95
CA TRP A 770 22.98 9.20 1.48
C TRP A 770 24.51 9.10 1.46
N THR A 771 25.09 7.91 1.37
CA THR A 771 26.55 7.71 1.32
C THR A 771 27.06 7.45 -0.09
N GLN A 772 26.21 6.95 -0.99
CA GLN A 772 26.53 6.72 -2.39
C GLN A 772 25.49 7.43 -3.28
N LEU A 773 25.90 8.54 -3.89
CA LEU A 773 25.08 9.42 -4.73
C LEU A 773 25.71 9.57 -6.13
N PRO A 774 25.00 10.17 -7.11
CA PRO A 774 25.58 10.42 -8.43
C PRO A 774 26.87 11.24 -8.34
N ASP A 775 27.89 10.85 -9.10
CA ASP A 775 29.15 11.60 -9.20
C ASP A 775 29.10 12.58 -10.37
N CYS A 776 29.41 13.85 -10.13
CA CYS A 776 29.45 14.87 -11.18
C CYS A 776 30.49 14.54 -12.26
N LEU A 777 31.62 13.91 -11.90
CA LEU A 777 32.69 13.57 -12.84
C LEU A 777 32.33 12.41 -13.78
N THR A 778 31.21 11.72 -13.56
CA THR A 778 30.68 10.76 -14.53
C THR A 778 30.34 11.44 -15.85
N CYS A 779 29.73 12.62 -15.78
CA CYS A 779 29.37 13.44 -16.94
C CYS A 779 30.45 14.47 -17.25
N HIS A 780 30.97 15.14 -16.22
CA HIS A 780 32.00 16.18 -16.33
C HIS A 780 33.41 15.59 -16.28
N LYS A 781 33.70 14.65 -17.18
CA LYS A 781 35.03 14.04 -17.29
C LYS A 781 36.06 15.14 -17.57
N ASP A 782 37.16 15.12 -16.82
CA ASP A 782 38.22 16.14 -16.89
C ASP A 782 37.69 17.58 -16.77
N PHE A 783 36.60 17.76 -16.01
CA PHE A 783 35.92 19.06 -15.81
C PHE A 783 35.42 19.72 -17.10
N ALA A 784 35.21 18.92 -18.16
CA ALA A 784 34.69 19.39 -19.43
C ALA A 784 33.15 19.49 -19.44
N ARG A 785 32.61 20.21 -20.43
CA ARG A 785 31.18 20.23 -20.70
C ARG A 785 30.73 18.83 -21.18
N PRO A 786 29.68 18.25 -20.56
CA PRO A 786 29.22 16.91 -20.92
C PRO A 786 28.52 16.88 -22.27
N ALA A 787 28.42 15.70 -22.87
CA ALA A 787 27.57 15.45 -24.03
C ALA A 787 26.08 15.64 -23.68
N LYS A 788 25.25 15.96 -24.68
CA LYS A 788 23.81 16.23 -24.48
C LYS A 788 23.03 15.04 -23.93
N ASP A 789 23.50 13.83 -24.14
CA ASP A 789 22.92 12.56 -23.72
C ASP A 789 23.59 11.98 -22.46
N ALA A 790 24.55 12.71 -21.86
CA ALA A 790 25.21 12.26 -20.65
C ALA A 790 24.21 11.99 -19.51
N SER A 791 24.50 10.94 -18.74
CA SER A 791 23.73 10.49 -17.59
C SER A 791 24.70 10.03 -16.51
N ALA A 792 24.42 10.42 -15.26
CA ALA A 792 25.19 9.95 -14.10
C ALA A 792 24.54 8.72 -13.44
N PHE A 793 23.38 8.28 -13.93
CA PHE A 793 22.73 7.09 -13.40
C PHE A 793 23.65 5.87 -13.47
N ASN A 794 23.54 5.00 -12.47
CA ASN A 794 24.31 3.77 -12.34
C ASN A 794 25.81 3.94 -12.04
N THR A 795 26.26 5.18 -11.82
CA THR A 795 27.63 5.47 -11.37
C THR A 795 27.57 6.27 -10.08
N TRP A 796 28.05 5.66 -9.00
CA TRP A 796 27.92 6.22 -7.66
C TRP A 796 29.28 6.59 -7.10
N THR A 797 29.31 7.61 -6.24
CA THR A 797 30.47 7.87 -5.40
C THR A 797 30.79 6.64 -4.55
N LYS A 798 32.08 6.41 -4.27
CA LYS A 798 32.52 5.29 -3.44
C LYS A 798 31.89 5.34 -2.05
N ASP A 799 31.93 6.51 -1.43
CA ASP A 799 31.48 6.80 -0.07
C ASP A 799 31.10 8.28 0.11
N ALA A 800 30.82 8.66 1.36
CA ALA A 800 30.40 10.00 1.73
C ALA A 800 31.45 11.10 1.44
N ALA A 801 32.75 10.76 1.39
CA ALA A 801 33.80 11.74 1.08
C ALA A 801 33.79 12.11 -0.41
N GLY A 802 33.37 11.18 -1.28
CA GLY A 802 33.23 11.42 -2.72
C GLY A 802 32.06 12.31 -3.11
N LEU A 803 31.11 12.60 -2.22
CA LEU A 803 29.92 13.41 -2.50
C LEU A 803 30.31 14.84 -2.91
N TYR A 804 29.61 15.42 -3.89
CA TYR A 804 29.82 16.80 -4.33
C TYR A 804 29.88 17.82 -3.17
N ARG A 805 28.98 17.69 -2.18
CA ARG A 805 28.95 18.57 -0.99
C ARG A 805 30.17 18.43 -0.04
N ASN A 806 30.93 17.35 -0.17
CA ASN A 806 32.06 17.00 0.69
C ASN A 806 33.40 17.04 -0.06
N ARG A 807 33.38 16.95 -1.39
CA ARG A 807 34.56 16.99 -2.25
C ARG A 807 35.22 18.38 -2.23
N THR A 808 36.54 18.39 -2.35
CA THR A 808 37.39 19.57 -2.50
C THR A 808 38.01 19.62 -3.90
N GLU A 809 38.47 20.81 -4.32
CA GLU A 809 39.32 20.95 -5.51
C GLU A 809 40.70 20.30 -5.33
N ALA A 810 41.53 20.27 -6.39
CA ALA A 810 42.74 19.45 -6.45
C ALA A 810 43.80 19.79 -5.39
N THR A 811 43.87 21.02 -4.89
CA THR A 811 44.78 21.42 -3.81
C THR A 811 44.28 20.98 -2.42
N GLY A 812 43.02 20.52 -2.33
CA GLY A 812 42.41 20.06 -1.09
C GLY A 812 42.10 21.17 -0.09
N ASN A 813 42.08 22.43 -0.54
CA ASN A 813 41.89 23.61 0.30
C ASN A 813 40.42 24.05 0.33
N ILE A 814 39.77 24.08 -0.84
CA ILE A 814 38.43 24.66 -0.99
C ILE A 814 37.41 23.57 -1.34
N PRO A 815 36.28 23.47 -0.63
CA PRO A 815 35.17 22.59 -1.02
C PRO A 815 34.58 23.01 -2.37
N CYS A 816 34.24 22.05 -3.23
CA CYS A 816 33.62 22.35 -4.53
C CYS A 816 32.35 23.19 -4.35
N ALA A 817 31.53 22.86 -3.35
CA ALA A 817 30.29 23.59 -3.06
C ALA A 817 30.50 25.06 -2.66
N ALA A 818 31.67 25.43 -2.11
CA ALA A 818 31.94 26.83 -1.77
C ALA A 818 32.10 27.71 -3.03
N CYS A 819 32.68 27.15 -4.10
CA CYS A 819 32.85 27.86 -5.37
C CYS A 819 31.63 27.71 -6.30
N HIS A 820 31.00 26.54 -6.29
CA HIS A 820 29.96 26.17 -7.24
C HIS A 820 28.54 26.27 -6.69
N GLY A 821 28.33 26.43 -5.38
CA GLY A 821 27.01 26.45 -4.74
C GLY A 821 26.55 25.08 -4.19
N SER A 822 25.40 25.05 -3.50
CA SER A 822 24.86 23.83 -2.88
C SER A 822 24.39 22.79 -3.92
N PRO A 823 24.30 21.49 -3.58
CA PRO A 823 23.70 20.50 -4.47
C PRO A 823 22.29 20.91 -4.93
N HIS A 824 21.96 20.78 -6.22
CA HIS A 824 20.68 21.24 -6.84
C HIS A 824 20.47 22.77 -6.87
N ALA A 825 21.47 23.54 -6.43
CA ALA A 825 21.48 25.00 -6.44
C ALA A 825 22.87 25.52 -6.83
N THR A 826 23.54 24.85 -7.78
CA THR A 826 24.83 25.29 -8.26
C THR A 826 24.69 26.53 -9.13
N PHE A 827 25.66 27.44 -9.03
CA PHE A 827 25.65 28.70 -9.77
C PHE A 827 25.79 28.43 -11.28
N VAL A 828 25.01 29.09 -12.14
CA VAL A 828 24.02 30.13 -11.86
C VAL A 828 22.70 29.49 -11.43
N ALA A 829 22.22 29.84 -10.24
CA ALA A 829 20.97 29.29 -9.72
C ALA A 829 19.80 30.26 -9.96
N VAL A 830 18.67 29.78 -10.49
CA VAL A 830 17.52 30.61 -10.90
C VAL A 830 16.20 29.94 -10.52
N ASN A 831 15.35 30.69 -9.84
CA ASN A 831 13.95 30.38 -9.58
C ASN A 831 13.15 31.69 -9.37
N ASP A 832 11.87 31.59 -9.05
CA ASP A 832 10.97 32.75 -8.94
C ASP A 832 11.25 33.66 -7.73
N TYR A 833 12.10 33.23 -6.77
CA TYR A 833 12.50 34.04 -5.62
C TYR A 833 13.55 35.11 -5.97
N GLY A 834 14.14 35.07 -7.16
CA GLY A 834 15.03 36.11 -7.69
C GLY A 834 16.50 35.70 -7.79
N LEU A 835 17.24 36.43 -8.60
CA LEU A 835 18.63 36.09 -8.95
C LEU A 835 19.59 36.24 -7.75
N ASN A 836 19.43 37.30 -6.95
CA ASN A 836 20.36 37.63 -5.86
C ASN A 836 20.36 36.60 -4.73
N VAL A 837 19.17 36.18 -4.26
CA VAL A 837 19.04 35.20 -3.17
C VAL A 837 19.70 33.86 -3.53
N ASN A 838 19.68 33.50 -4.81
CA ASN A 838 20.23 32.26 -5.31
C ASN A 838 21.74 32.30 -5.60
N ASN A 839 22.33 33.49 -5.72
CA ASN A 839 23.72 33.68 -6.19
C ASN A 839 24.52 34.62 -5.26
N LEU A 840 24.29 34.57 -3.95
CA LEU A 840 24.83 35.55 -2.98
C LEU A 840 26.35 35.75 -3.06
N ALA A 841 27.13 34.67 -2.99
CA ALA A 841 28.59 34.75 -3.03
C ALA A 841 29.13 35.32 -4.36
N PRO A 842 28.76 34.81 -5.54
CA PRO A 842 29.26 35.37 -6.79
C PRO A 842 28.75 36.80 -7.04
N MET A 843 27.53 37.14 -6.62
CA MET A 843 27.05 38.53 -6.67
C MET A 843 27.88 39.45 -5.78
N GLN A 844 28.26 39.01 -4.59
CA GLN A 844 29.11 39.79 -3.67
C GLN A 844 30.53 40.00 -4.22
N TYR A 845 31.17 38.93 -4.67
CA TYR A 845 32.61 38.95 -4.95
C TYR A 845 32.96 39.28 -6.40
N MET A 846 32.09 38.93 -7.34
CA MET A 846 32.32 39.14 -8.77
C MET A 846 31.39 40.18 -9.39
N GLY A 847 30.28 40.54 -8.73
CA GLY A 847 29.27 41.48 -9.26
C GLY A 847 28.31 40.87 -10.29
N ALA A 848 28.41 39.56 -10.54
CA ALA A 848 27.59 38.82 -11.51
C ALA A 848 27.41 37.37 -11.04
N PRO A 849 26.31 36.69 -11.40
CA PRO A 849 26.12 35.30 -11.04
C PRO A 849 27.09 34.41 -11.82
N GLY A 850 27.64 33.38 -11.16
CA GLY A 850 28.59 32.47 -11.79
C GLY A 850 29.31 31.61 -10.76
N VAL A 851 30.14 30.68 -11.23
CA VAL A 851 31.05 29.93 -10.36
C VAL A 851 32.14 30.88 -9.87
N ILE A 852 32.50 30.84 -8.59
CA ILE A 852 33.57 31.69 -8.04
C ILE A 852 34.87 31.49 -8.85
N ALA A 853 35.54 32.59 -9.17
CA ALA A 853 36.73 32.67 -10.02
C ALA A 853 36.52 32.37 -11.52
N SER A 854 35.29 32.10 -11.98
CA SER A 854 35.02 31.99 -13.42
C SER A 854 35.23 33.33 -14.16
N GLY A 855 35.53 33.26 -15.46
CA GLY A 855 35.77 34.46 -16.27
C GLY A 855 37.05 35.21 -15.92
N LYS A 856 38.11 34.48 -15.53
CA LYS A 856 39.41 35.01 -15.08
C LYS A 856 39.35 35.82 -13.77
N ARG A 857 38.34 35.59 -12.94
CA ARG A 857 38.17 36.30 -11.66
C ARG A 857 38.94 35.67 -10.50
N CYS A 858 40.19 35.27 -10.75
CA CYS A 858 41.08 34.75 -9.72
C CYS A 858 41.43 35.83 -8.67
N ASP A 859 41.31 37.11 -9.04
CA ASP A 859 41.44 38.32 -8.21
C ASP A 859 40.56 38.32 -6.94
N VAL A 860 39.48 37.52 -6.94
CA VAL A 860 38.62 37.33 -5.77
C VAL A 860 39.42 36.79 -4.58
N CYS A 861 40.35 35.87 -4.82
CA CYS A 861 41.20 35.28 -3.77
C CYS A 861 42.65 35.74 -3.87
N HIS A 862 43.19 35.83 -5.08
CA HIS A 862 44.58 36.18 -5.35
C HIS A 862 44.78 37.68 -5.46
N THR A 863 45.89 38.21 -4.94
CA THR A 863 46.23 39.64 -5.07
C THR A 863 47.01 39.97 -6.36
N VAL A 864 47.27 38.97 -7.20
CA VAL A 864 47.93 39.09 -8.50
C VAL A 864 47.16 38.33 -9.59
N GLU A 865 47.40 38.69 -10.84
CA GLU A 865 46.86 37.96 -11.99
C GLU A 865 47.47 36.55 -12.06
N MET A 866 46.63 35.56 -12.39
CA MET A 866 47.01 34.14 -12.42
C MET A 866 46.89 33.60 -13.85
N ASP A 867 47.98 33.04 -14.37
CA ASP A 867 48.08 32.55 -15.76
C ASP A 867 47.80 31.04 -15.94
N GLY A 868 47.31 30.34 -14.91
CA GLY A 868 47.11 28.88 -14.97
C GLY A 868 46.08 28.31 -14.00
N ASP A 869 45.68 27.07 -14.29
CA ASP A 869 44.67 26.30 -13.57
C ASP A 869 45.35 25.39 -12.50
N SER A 870 45.47 25.85 -11.25
CA SER A 870 46.04 25.04 -10.14
C SER A 870 45.01 24.19 -9.38
N HIS A 871 43.72 24.55 -9.47
CA HIS A 871 42.63 23.92 -8.71
C HIS A 871 41.92 22.81 -9.49
N HIS A 872 41.69 22.98 -10.80
CA HIS A 872 41.36 21.93 -11.78
C HIS A 872 41.37 22.52 -13.20
N PRO A 873 41.48 21.70 -14.27
CA PRO A 873 41.42 22.17 -15.65
C PRO A 873 40.14 22.95 -15.99
N ASN A 874 40.26 23.86 -16.96
CA ASN A 874 39.16 24.66 -17.54
C ASN A 874 38.53 25.66 -16.54
N MET A 875 39.30 26.20 -15.60
CA MET A 875 38.83 27.32 -14.76
C MET A 875 38.95 28.68 -15.46
N VAL A 876 39.99 28.85 -16.27
CA VAL A 876 40.29 30.10 -16.98
C VAL A 876 39.57 30.21 -18.36
N LYS A 877 38.97 29.11 -18.84
CA LYS A 877 38.19 29.05 -20.10
C LYS A 877 36.71 29.27 -19.85
#